data_AF-A0A2D7Z4W7-F1
#
_entry.id   AF-A0A2D7Z4W7-F1
#
_cell.length_a   1.000
_cell.length_b   1.000
_cell.length_c   1.000
_cell.angle_alpha   90.00
_cell.angle_beta   90.00
_cell.angle_gamma   90.00
#
_symmetry.space_group_name_H-M   'P 1'
#
loop_
_entity.id
_entity.type
_entity.pdbx_description
1 polymer ?
#
loop_
_entity_poly.entity_id
_entity_poly.type
_entity_poly.pdbx_seq_one_letter_code
_entity_poly.pdbx_strand_id
1 'polypeptide(L)'
;MAGAVISARQLFAAAMAAEAAGDRAGAERGYRRVAMAAPDNPVSALRRGLAALTDRRPVEAAHLLHRVLIHSPDNWRARLARAEALAAYDSPRAARAMRAILAIAPAATDLWLHHGLLAWRADRASDSLRAATRAVTLAPAAPAAHARRGFYLRSRRRVDEAARALRRAMLLAPADEAHVFNVAVTEPMLGAPARALRWLRAGTVLAPLAANTWTRFGRFLYRAGDNGAATGALRRALVLDPANPDAPLDLAACYRLARAPAEADPLRWTLAGRPASFDALVRLGQIEEARGRAAIAAALTLRALDMAPDLDSLAHRLRRLRADPAAAALIGGRDVTPHYQRWIAAHEGLSATARAARLNVLAHRPRISVILPVHDPAPDLLAAAIASVSDQSYPDWQLCICDDASSDPAVIALLDQAAASDPRIILTRRRDNGHISRASNDALATAHGDYVTFLDHDDALAGDALLWVATAINEHPNAQLLYSDEDKIDERGERFAPHFKPDWSPELILGQNYVCHLAVYRRDLVAAVGGLRPGYEGSQDHDLVLRASAHLKPAEIHHIPRVLYHWRAAVGSTAFELTAKPYALLAGQRAVADHLAAHAPGAEVAVRHNRLRLTWPLPDPAPKVTVIVPTRDQAAMTEQCLDAVLHDTAYPDFEVILVDNDSREAASHALFARLAARPRLRLRHAPGPFNYSALNNDAARDAAGDILCFLNNDCEPLRPDWLAEMVALAVRPAVGAVGAMLLYPDQTVQHAGLHLIGGDVARHGLTGLGADEGGYMGRLYHIREVAAVTGACLVMRREVFDAVGGFDAARFPVDFSDVDLCLRVRATGRQVLWTPHALLTHHESASRGHFMSVAKQAAWEAARDAMRARHGPVLAADPFYNPNLAFGDADYQLADPPRVDGT
;
A
#
# COMPACT_ATOMS: atom_id res chain seq x y z
N MET A 1 -19.04 26.87 43.21
CA MET A 1 -19.53 27.84 42.20
C MET A 1 -19.61 27.13 40.86
N ALA A 2 -20.74 27.21 40.15
CA ALA A 2 -20.87 26.62 38.82
C ALA A 2 -20.16 27.52 37.79
N GLY A 3 -19.09 27.03 37.17
CA GLY A 3 -18.43 27.73 36.07
C GLY A 3 -19.27 27.61 34.79
N ALA A 4 -19.65 28.73 34.19
CA ALA A 4 -20.42 28.74 32.95
C ALA A 4 -19.63 28.06 31.81
N VAL A 5 -20.24 27.06 31.17
CA VAL A 5 -19.64 26.35 30.03
C VAL A 5 -19.63 27.30 28.83
N ILE A 6 -18.45 27.81 28.47
CA ILE A 6 -18.26 28.69 27.32
C ILE A 6 -18.52 27.88 26.05
N SER A 7 -19.49 28.31 25.24
CA SER A 7 -19.86 27.61 24.01
C SER A 7 -18.75 27.67 22.95
N ALA A 8 -18.70 26.66 22.07
CA ALA A 8 -17.75 26.63 20.94
C ALA A 8 -17.84 27.89 20.05
N ARG A 9 -19.03 28.50 19.94
CA ARG A 9 -19.27 29.75 19.20
C ARG A 9 -18.60 30.96 19.85
N GLN A 10 -18.59 31.04 21.18
CA GLN A 10 -17.89 32.09 21.93
C GLN A 10 -16.37 31.89 21.89
N LEU A 11 -15.89 30.65 22.00
CA LEU A 11 -14.46 30.31 21.82
C LEU A 11 -13.96 30.69 20.41
N PHE A 12 -14.79 30.48 19.39
CA PHE A 12 -14.47 30.84 18.01
C PHE A 12 -14.44 32.35 17.78
N ALA A 13 -15.38 33.10 18.36
CA ALA A 13 -15.36 34.57 18.32
C ALA A 13 -14.10 35.15 18.99
N ALA A 14 -13.67 34.58 20.12
CA ALA A 14 -12.44 34.99 20.80
C ALA A 14 -11.17 34.66 19.98
N ALA A 15 -11.13 33.50 19.31
CA ALA A 15 -10.02 33.13 18.42
C ALA A 15 -9.90 34.10 17.22
N MET A 16 -11.03 34.44 16.60
CA MET A 16 -11.10 35.42 15.50
C MET A 16 -10.64 36.82 15.94
N ALA A 17 -11.00 37.25 17.16
CA ALA A 17 -10.58 38.55 17.69
C ALA A 17 -9.07 38.61 17.94
N ALA A 18 -8.47 37.53 18.47
CA ALA A 18 -7.01 37.42 18.64
C ALA A 18 -6.27 37.43 17.28
N GLU A 19 -6.80 36.75 16.26
CA GLU A 19 -6.23 36.75 14.91
C GLU A 19 -6.30 38.15 14.27
N ALA A 20 -7.43 38.85 14.42
CA ALA A 20 -7.59 40.23 13.95
C ALA A 20 -6.67 41.24 14.66
N ALA A 21 -6.29 40.97 15.91
CA ALA A 21 -5.33 41.75 16.68
C ALA A 21 -3.84 41.37 16.41
N GLY A 22 -3.58 40.36 15.57
CA GLY A 22 -2.23 39.88 15.27
C GLY A 22 -1.63 38.94 16.34
N ASP A 23 -2.34 38.59 17.40
CA ASP A 23 -1.90 37.59 18.38
C ASP A 23 -2.07 36.17 17.81
N ARG A 24 -1.09 35.78 16.99
CA ARG A 24 -1.03 34.46 16.33
C ARG A 24 -1.06 33.31 17.34
N ALA A 25 -0.44 33.47 18.51
CA ALA A 25 -0.39 32.42 19.53
C ALA A 25 -1.71 32.33 20.33
N GLY A 26 -2.36 33.45 20.61
CA GLY A 26 -3.71 33.50 21.18
C GLY A 26 -4.76 32.93 20.23
N ALA A 27 -4.69 33.26 18.94
CA ALA A 27 -5.53 32.69 17.90
C ALA A 27 -5.38 31.16 17.83
N GLU A 28 -4.15 30.63 17.80
CA GLU A 28 -3.92 29.18 17.76
C GLU A 28 -4.46 28.47 19.02
N ARG A 29 -4.22 29.02 20.22
CA ARG A 29 -4.81 28.49 21.47
C ARG A 29 -6.34 28.52 21.43
N GLY A 30 -6.93 29.60 20.89
CA GLY A 30 -8.37 29.73 20.67
C GLY A 30 -8.91 28.64 19.74
N TYR A 31 -8.33 28.47 18.55
CA TYR A 31 -8.75 27.46 17.59
C TYR A 31 -8.55 26.01 18.08
N ARG A 32 -7.53 25.73 18.91
CA ARG A 32 -7.39 24.43 19.59
C ARG A 32 -8.54 24.18 20.57
N ARG A 33 -8.94 25.18 21.38
CA ARG A 33 -10.09 25.06 22.30
C ARG A 33 -11.42 24.92 21.53
N VAL A 34 -11.58 25.59 20.38
CA VAL A 34 -12.71 25.35 19.47
C VAL A 34 -12.70 23.91 18.97
N ALA A 35 -11.55 23.37 18.56
CA ALA A 35 -11.45 21.98 18.09
C ALA A 35 -11.71 20.92 19.18
N MET A 36 -11.49 21.25 20.46
CA MET A 36 -11.88 20.38 21.58
C MET A 36 -13.40 20.43 21.87
N ALA A 37 -14.05 21.57 21.62
CA ALA A 37 -15.48 21.77 21.87
C ALA A 37 -16.38 21.50 20.65
N ALA A 38 -15.82 21.51 19.44
CA ALA A 38 -16.47 21.25 18.16
C ALA A 38 -15.41 20.75 17.15
N PRO A 39 -15.06 19.44 17.18
CA PRO A 39 -13.96 18.87 16.40
C PRO A 39 -14.04 19.12 14.89
N ASP A 40 -15.25 19.19 14.35
CA ASP A 40 -15.52 19.21 12.90
C ASP A 40 -15.72 20.61 12.32
N ASN A 41 -15.32 21.66 13.03
CA ASN A 41 -15.39 23.03 12.51
C ASN A 41 -14.39 23.23 11.33
N PRO A 42 -14.84 23.38 10.07
CA PRO A 42 -13.95 23.42 8.92
C PRO A 42 -13.16 24.73 8.83
N VAL A 43 -13.66 25.83 9.41
CA VAL A 43 -12.95 27.13 9.42
C VAL A 43 -11.77 27.08 10.39
N SER A 44 -11.95 26.45 11.56
CA SER A 44 -10.86 26.19 12.52
C SER A 44 -9.80 25.27 11.92
N ALA A 45 -10.21 24.18 11.26
CA ALA A 45 -9.30 23.26 10.58
C ALA A 45 -8.48 23.95 9.47
N LEU A 46 -9.10 24.81 8.66
CA LEU A 46 -8.42 25.58 7.60
C LEU A 46 -7.36 26.53 8.17
N ARG A 47 -7.72 27.31 9.19
CA ARG A 47 -6.80 28.27 9.83
C ARG A 47 -5.61 27.57 10.47
N ARG A 48 -5.85 26.48 11.22
CA ARG A 48 -4.78 25.65 11.79
C ARG A 48 -3.90 25.00 10.73
N GLY A 49 -4.49 24.51 9.62
CA GLY A 49 -3.76 23.91 8.52
C GLY A 49 -2.81 24.88 7.81
N LEU A 50 -3.26 26.12 7.57
CA LEU A 50 -2.43 27.19 6.99
C LEU A 50 -1.33 27.66 7.96
N ALA A 51 -1.62 27.72 9.26
CA ALA A 51 -0.61 27.99 10.29
C ALA A 51 0.46 26.90 10.31
N ALA A 52 0.05 25.63 10.40
CA ALA A 52 0.96 24.47 10.37
C ALA A 52 1.84 24.45 9.11
N LEU A 53 1.30 24.80 7.93
CA LEU A 53 2.07 24.90 6.69
C LEU A 53 3.16 25.98 6.79
N THR A 54 2.80 27.16 7.30
CA THR A 54 3.74 28.27 7.53
C THR A 54 4.83 27.88 8.53
N ASP A 55 4.45 27.17 9.59
CA ASP A 55 5.31 26.74 10.69
C ASP A 55 6.12 25.47 10.35
N ARG A 56 6.19 25.07 9.07
CA ARG A 56 6.94 23.89 8.58
C ARG A 56 6.49 22.54 9.19
N ARG A 57 5.21 22.41 9.52
CA ARG A 57 4.54 21.17 9.98
C ARG A 57 3.67 20.57 8.85
N PRO A 58 4.25 20.04 7.75
CA PRO A 58 3.49 19.72 6.55
C PRO A 58 2.51 18.56 6.71
N VAL A 59 2.79 17.56 7.56
CA VAL A 59 1.88 16.42 7.79
C VAL A 59 0.62 16.89 8.54
N GLU A 60 0.78 17.66 9.62
CA GLU A 60 -0.35 18.27 10.35
C GLU A 60 -1.15 19.20 9.43
N ALA A 61 -0.46 20.02 8.62
CA ALA A 61 -1.10 20.88 7.63
C ALA A 61 -1.94 20.06 6.63
N ALA A 62 -1.37 19.02 6.02
CA ALA A 62 -2.05 18.20 5.04
C ALA A 62 -3.25 17.44 5.63
N HIS A 63 -3.16 16.93 6.87
CA HIS A 63 -4.28 16.29 7.56
C HIS A 63 -5.40 17.27 7.91
N LEU A 64 -5.07 18.43 8.50
CA LEU A 64 -6.06 19.46 8.82
C LEU A 64 -6.76 19.99 7.56
N LEU A 65 -6.00 20.25 6.49
CA LEU A 65 -6.52 20.70 5.21
C LEU A 65 -7.29 19.59 4.48
N HIS A 66 -6.96 18.31 4.70
CA HIS A 66 -7.78 17.20 4.21
C HIS A 66 -9.15 17.17 4.89
N ARG A 67 -9.23 17.37 6.21
CA ARG A 67 -10.52 17.48 6.93
C ARG A 67 -11.38 18.64 6.42
N VAL A 68 -10.77 19.77 6.04
CA VAL A 68 -11.50 20.86 5.36
C VAL A 68 -12.09 20.38 4.03
N LEU A 69 -11.37 19.57 3.27
CA LEU A 69 -11.81 19.07 1.97
C LEU A 69 -12.84 17.93 2.06
N ILE A 70 -12.95 17.22 3.19
CA ILE A 70 -14.04 16.26 3.44
C ILE A 70 -15.39 16.99 3.48
N HIS A 71 -15.45 18.16 4.13
CA HIS A 71 -16.69 18.94 4.30
C HIS A 71 -16.87 20.09 3.29
N SER A 72 -15.80 20.49 2.61
CA SER A 72 -15.78 21.57 1.62
C SER A 72 -14.77 21.27 0.52
N PRO A 73 -15.00 20.23 -0.29
CA PRO A 73 -14.03 19.77 -1.29
C PRO A 73 -13.64 20.86 -2.26
N ASP A 74 -14.52 21.79 -2.63
CA ASP A 74 -14.23 22.85 -3.62
C ASP A 74 -13.41 24.03 -3.06
N ASN A 75 -12.97 23.96 -1.81
CA ASN A 75 -12.12 24.98 -1.20
C ASN A 75 -10.71 24.98 -1.84
N TRP A 76 -10.55 25.73 -2.93
CA TRP A 76 -9.30 25.80 -3.69
C TRP A 76 -8.08 26.24 -2.85
N ARG A 77 -8.28 27.09 -1.83
CA ARG A 77 -7.21 27.49 -0.90
C ARG A 77 -6.77 26.32 -0.04
N ALA A 78 -7.72 25.51 0.45
CA ALA A 78 -7.42 24.28 1.16
C ALA A 78 -6.75 23.23 0.25
N ARG A 79 -7.21 23.07 -1.00
CA ARG A 79 -6.55 22.19 -2.00
C ARG A 79 -5.11 22.63 -2.27
N LEU A 80 -4.88 23.91 -2.52
CA LEU A 80 -3.55 24.44 -2.84
C LEU A 80 -2.59 24.30 -1.65
N ALA A 81 -3.00 24.76 -0.46
CA ALA A 81 -2.20 24.61 0.75
C ALA A 81 -1.96 23.13 1.11
N ARG A 82 -2.92 22.22 0.85
CA ARG A 82 -2.72 20.77 1.04
C ARG A 82 -1.71 20.22 0.04
N ALA A 83 -1.76 20.64 -1.23
CA ALA A 83 -0.79 20.21 -2.23
C ALA A 83 0.62 20.75 -1.93
N GLU A 84 0.75 21.98 -1.42
CA GLU A 84 2.01 22.55 -0.93
C GLU A 84 2.54 21.82 0.31
N ALA A 85 1.65 21.47 1.25
CA ALA A 85 1.99 20.65 2.41
C ALA A 85 2.50 19.27 2.00
N LEU A 86 1.74 18.56 1.16
CA LEU A 86 2.14 17.27 0.59
C LEU A 86 3.46 17.39 -0.18
N ALA A 87 3.72 18.47 -0.91
CA ALA A 87 4.93 18.65 -1.70
C ALA A 87 6.24 18.63 -0.88
N ALA A 88 6.16 18.74 0.46
CA ALA A 88 7.29 18.65 1.36
C ALA A 88 7.70 17.20 1.72
N TYR A 89 6.81 16.22 1.59
CA TYR A 89 7.07 14.82 2.03
C TYR A 89 6.50 13.73 1.09
N ASP A 90 5.47 14.04 0.32
CA ASP A 90 4.75 13.14 -0.59
C ASP A 90 4.52 13.85 -1.94
N SER A 91 5.57 13.85 -2.78
CA SER A 91 5.51 14.46 -4.11
C SER A 91 4.51 13.80 -5.07
N PRO A 92 4.30 12.46 -5.07
CA PRO A 92 3.20 11.82 -5.78
C PRO A 92 1.84 12.41 -5.43
N ARG A 93 1.46 12.43 -4.15
CA ARG A 93 0.15 12.92 -3.70
C ARG A 93 0.01 14.45 -3.83
N ALA A 94 1.12 15.19 -3.79
CA ALA A 94 1.14 16.62 -4.12
C ALA A 94 0.83 16.88 -5.60
N ALA A 95 1.50 16.15 -6.50
CA ALA A 95 1.25 16.22 -7.94
C ALA A 95 -0.20 15.84 -8.27
N ARG A 96 -0.69 14.82 -7.57
CA ARG A 96 -2.04 14.27 -7.60
C ARG A 96 -3.08 15.34 -7.19
N ALA A 97 -2.92 15.94 -6.00
CA ALA A 97 -3.78 17.02 -5.49
C ALA A 97 -3.80 18.25 -6.42
N MET A 98 -2.68 18.59 -7.06
CA MET A 98 -2.61 19.70 -8.02
C MET A 98 -3.48 19.48 -9.27
N ARG A 99 -3.77 18.23 -9.69
CA ARG A 99 -4.71 17.95 -10.79
C ARG A 99 -6.13 18.42 -10.45
N ALA A 100 -6.57 18.17 -9.21
CA ALA A 100 -7.87 18.60 -8.73
C ALA A 100 -8.00 20.14 -8.63
N ILE A 101 -6.88 20.88 -8.65
CA ILE A 101 -6.86 22.35 -8.76
C ILE A 101 -6.90 22.77 -10.24
N LEU A 102 -6.13 22.08 -11.10
CA LEU A 102 -6.12 22.32 -12.54
C LEU A 102 -7.45 22.01 -13.23
N ALA A 103 -8.27 21.11 -12.70
CA ALA A 103 -9.65 20.90 -13.14
C ALA A 103 -10.52 22.17 -12.92
N ILE A 104 -10.27 22.93 -11.85
CA ILE A 104 -10.99 24.18 -11.53
C ILE A 104 -10.39 25.37 -12.29
N ALA A 105 -9.06 25.41 -12.44
CA ALA A 105 -8.33 26.52 -13.07
C ALA A 105 -7.49 26.07 -14.29
N PRO A 106 -8.10 25.50 -15.36
CA PRO A 106 -7.37 24.88 -16.47
C PRO A 106 -6.60 25.86 -17.36
N ALA A 107 -6.79 27.18 -17.19
CA ALA A 107 -6.06 28.23 -17.89
C ALA A 107 -4.85 28.79 -17.11
N ALA A 108 -4.68 28.42 -15.83
CA ALA A 108 -3.63 28.96 -14.96
C ALA A 108 -2.25 28.36 -15.30
N THR A 109 -1.44 29.09 -16.08
CA THR A 109 -0.15 28.62 -16.60
C THR A 109 0.85 28.30 -15.49
N ASP A 110 0.87 29.11 -14.44
CA ASP A 110 1.67 28.93 -13.22
C ASP A 110 1.32 27.61 -12.50
N LEU A 111 0.03 27.29 -12.34
CA LEU A 111 -0.41 26.03 -11.76
C LEU A 111 -0.02 24.83 -12.64
N TRP A 112 -0.06 24.95 -13.96
CA TRP A 112 0.44 23.90 -14.87
C TRP A 112 1.95 23.69 -14.74
N LEU A 113 2.74 24.75 -14.57
CA LEU A 113 4.19 24.65 -14.33
C LEU A 113 4.48 24.04 -12.96
N HIS A 114 3.70 24.37 -11.93
CA HIS A 114 3.82 23.81 -10.59
C HIS A 114 3.42 22.33 -10.56
N HIS A 115 2.29 21.96 -11.17
CA HIS A 115 1.91 20.56 -11.39
C HIS A 115 3.00 19.77 -12.12
N GLY A 116 3.57 20.34 -13.19
CA GLY A 116 4.65 19.70 -13.93
C GLY A 116 5.90 19.46 -13.08
N LEU A 117 6.24 20.38 -12.18
CA LEU A 117 7.35 20.22 -11.22
C LEU A 117 7.05 19.13 -10.18
N LEU A 118 5.84 19.08 -9.63
CA LEU A 118 5.45 18.05 -8.66
C LEU A 118 5.39 16.67 -9.33
N ALA A 119 4.80 16.57 -10.52
CA ALA A 119 4.74 15.34 -11.31
C ALA A 119 6.14 14.82 -11.66
N TRP A 120 7.10 15.72 -11.92
CA TRP A 120 8.50 15.34 -12.11
C TRP A 120 9.15 14.80 -10.83
N ARG A 121 8.88 15.39 -9.66
CA ARG A 121 9.34 14.86 -8.37
C ARG A 121 8.70 13.52 -8.00
N ALA A 122 7.54 13.23 -8.55
CA ALA A 122 6.81 11.97 -8.42
C ALA A 122 7.22 10.89 -9.43
N ASP A 123 8.29 11.09 -10.21
CA ASP A 123 8.74 10.26 -11.34
C ASP A 123 7.69 10.06 -12.46
N ARG A 124 6.61 10.85 -12.48
CA ARG A 124 5.55 10.81 -13.50
C ARG A 124 5.98 11.62 -14.73
N ALA A 125 7.06 11.19 -15.38
CA ALA A 125 7.73 11.91 -16.48
C ALA A 125 6.83 12.20 -17.70
N SER A 126 5.82 11.36 -17.97
CA SER A 126 4.81 11.62 -19.01
C SER A 126 3.90 12.79 -18.64
N ASP A 127 3.56 12.94 -17.35
CA ASP A 127 2.63 13.96 -16.85
C ASP A 127 3.32 15.32 -16.75
N SER A 128 4.59 15.34 -16.31
CA SER A 128 5.38 16.57 -16.28
C SER A 128 5.56 17.16 -17.69
N LEU A 129 5.77 16.31 -18.69
CA LEU A 129 5.84 16.72 -20.09
C LEU A 129 4.48 17.21 -20.63
N ARG A 130 3.36 16.54 -20.32
CA ARG A 130 2.01 17.02 -20.70
C ARG A 130 1.71 18.39 -20.07
N ALA A 131 2.00 18.54 -18.77
CA ALA A 131 1.78 19.79 -18.03
C ALA A 131 2.60 20.96 -18.60
N ALA A 132 3.90 20.75 -18.86
CA ALA A 132 4.74 21.78 -19.49
C ALA A 132 4.36 22.06 -20.95
N THR A 133 3.87 21.07 -21.69
CA THR A 133 3.34 21.29 -23.05
C THR A 133 2.07 22.13 -23.01
N ARG A 134 1.14 21.84 -22.08
CA ARG A 134 -0.07 22.65 -21.87
C ARG A 134 0.26 24.08 -21.44
N ALA A 135 1.24 24.27 -20.55
CA ALA A 135 1.73 25.61 -20.19
C ALA A 135 2.30 26.38 -21.39
N VAL A 136 3.02 25.71 -22.32
CA VAL A 136 3.48 26.33 -23.58
C VAL A 136 2.31 26.68 -24.52
N THR A 137 1.25 25.86 -24.56
CA THR A 137 0.04 26.18 -25.34
C THR A 137 -0.71 27.39 -24.77
N LEU A 138 -0.83 27.48 -23.45
CA LEU A 138 -1.52 28.58 -22.76
C LEU A 138 -0.74 29.90 -22.80
N ALA A 139 0.59 29.84 -22.68
CA ALA A 139 1.47 31.00 -22.72
C ALA A 139 2.70 30.78 -23.63
N PRO A 140 2.55 30.91 -24.97
CA PRO A 140 3.64 30.65 -25.92
C PRO A 140 4.87 31.57 -25.77
N ALA A 141 4.71 32.70 -25.09
CA ALA A 141 5.78 33.66 -24.79
C ALA A 141 6.48 33.40 -23.43
N ALA A 142 5.98 32.49 -22.58
CA ALA A 142 6.54 32.25 -21.25
C ALA A 142 7.86 31.45 -21.31
N PRO A 143 9.03 32.04 -20.93
CA PRO A 143 10.32 31.35 -21.03
C PRO A 143 10.36 30.08 -20.17
N ALA A 144 9.83 30.16 -18.95
CA ALA A 144 9.77 29.06 -17.99
C ALA A 144 9.00 27.83 -18.51
N ALA A 145 7.98 28.02 -19.35
CA ALA A 145 7.22 26.91 -19.93
C ALA A 145 8.04 26.15 -20.96
N HIS A 146 8.72 26.86 -21.86
CA HIS A 146 9.66 26.26 -22.82
C HIS A 146 10.84 25.59 -22.11
N ALA A 147 11.34 26.19 -21.02
CA ALA A 147 12.43 25.63 -20.22
C ALA A 147 12.04 24.30 -19.55
N ARG A 148 10.89 24.26 -18.87
CA ARG A 148 10.35 23.03 -18.25
C ARG A 148 10.07 21.96 -19.29
N ARG A 149 9.41 22.31 -20.40
CA ARG A 149 9.13 21.38 -21.51
C ARG A 149 10.41 20.79 -22.08
N GLY A 150 11.42 21.62 -22.35
CA GLY A 150 12.71 21.20 -22.86
C GLY A 150 13.49 20.30 -21.89
N PHE A 151 13.44 20.60 -20.59
CA PHE A 151 14.01 19.75 -19.54
C PHE A 151 13.36 18.35 -19.51
N TYR A 152 12.02 18.26 -19.57
CA TYR A 152 11.30 16.98 -19.59
C TYR A 152 11.44 16.20 -20.90
N LEU A 153 11.61 16.88 -22.04
CA LEU A 153 11.95 16.22 -23.30
C LEU A 153 13.34 15.59 -23.26
N ARG A 154 14.33 16.26 -22.64
CA ARG A 154 15.70 15.76 -22.52
C ARG A 154 15.77 14.49 -21.66
N SER A 155 15.09 14.46 -20.52
CA SER A 155 15.07 13.27 -19.65
C SER A 155 14.40 12.06 -20.34
N ARG A 156 13.46 12.29 -21.25
CA ARG A 156 12.85 11.28 -22.13
C ARG A 156 13.68 10.93 -23.37
N ARG A 157 14.96 11.34 -23.46
CA ARG A 157 15.87 11.18 -24.61
C ARG A 157 15.35 11.75 -25.95
N ARG A 158 14.35 12.65 -25.93
CA ARG A 158 13.85 13.37 -27.13
C ARG A 158 14.71 14.61 -27.40
N VAL A 159 15.99 14.38 -27.68
CA VAL A 159 17.06 15.40 -27.61
C VAL A 159 16.82 16.57 -28.58
N ASP A 160 16.41 16.31 -29.83
CA ASP A 160 16.16 17.36 -30.82
C ASP A 160 15.02 18.30 -30.43
N GLU A 161 13.93 17.76 -29.91
CA GLU A 161 12.80 18.54 -29.42
C GLU A 161 13.15 19.32 -28.15
N ALA A 162 13.93 18.69 -27.26
CA ALA A 162 14.47 19.34 -26.08
C ALA A 162 15.32 20.55 -26.45
N ALA A 163 16.25 20.39 -27.41
CA ALA A 163 17.10 21.48 -27.88
C ALA A 163 16.28 22.61 -28.53
N ARG A 164 15.24 22.31 -29.31
CA ARG A 164 14.32 23.33 -29.86
C ARG A 164 13.61 24.12 -28.76
N ALA A 165 13.03 23.43 -27.77
CA ALA A 165 12.33 24.08 -26.65
C ALA A 165 13.29 24.92 -25.77
N LEU A 166 14.47 24.40 -25.45
CA LEU A 166 15.46 25.10 -24.61
C LEU A 166 16.06 26.32 -25.32
N ARG A 167 16.34 26.22 -26.63
CA ARG A 167 16.77 27.38 -27.43
C ARG A 167 15.66 28.43 -27.54
N ARG A 168 14.37 28.03 -27.57
CA ARG A 168 13.25 28.99 -27.54
C ARG A 168 13.13 29.68 -26.17
N ALA A 169 13.32 28.97 -25.06
CA ALA A 169 13.38 29.57 -23.73
C ALA A 169 14.51 30.61 -23.62
N MET A 170 15.71 30.26 -24.11
CA MET A 170 16.86 31.15 -24.16
C MET A 170 16.64 32.36 -25.08
N LEU A 171 15.93 32.22 -26.20
CA LEU A 171 15.59 33.36 -27.07
C LEU A 171 14.60 34.32 -26.40
N LEU A 172 13.66 33.80 -25.60
CA LEU A 172 12.65 34.59 -24.88
C LEU A 172 13.21 35.25 -23.60
N ALA A 173 14.27 34.68 -23.02
CA ALA A 173 14.97 35.24 -21.86
C ALA A 173 16.50 34.99 -21.98
N PRO A 174 17.21 35.79 -22.79
CA PRO A 174 18.63 35.56 -23.12
C PRO A 174 19.61 35.88 -21.98
N ALA A 175 19.16 36.61 -20.95
CA ALA A 175 19.94 36.92 -19.75
C ALA A 175 19.82 35.86 -18.63
N ASP A 176 18.97 34.85 -18.79
CA ASP A 176 18.76 33.78 -17.80
C ASP A 176 19.79 32.65 -17.99
N GLU A 177 20.68 32.50 -17.01
CA GLU A 177 21.78 31.54 -17.07
C GLU A 177 21.33 30.08 -16.96
N ALA A 178 20.15 29.83 -16.38
CA ALA A 178 19.57 28.49 -16.33
C ALA A 178 19.09 28.02 -17.70
N HIS A 179 18.62 28.92 -18.58
CA HIS A 179 18.34 28.58 -19.97
C HIS A 179 19.61 28.26 -20.75
N VAL A 180 20.64 29.10 -20.63
CA VAL A 180 21.94 28.91 -21.29
C VAL A 180 22.58 27.57 -20.86
N PHE A 181 22.57 27.26 -19.57
CA PHE A 181 23.02 25.96 -19.06
C PHE A 181 22.21 24.79 -19.62
N ASN A 182 20.88 24.90 -19.66
CA ASN A 182 20.04 23.81 -20.14
C ASN A 182 20.27 23.54 -21.63
N VAL A 183 20.44 24.57 -22.47
CA VAL A 183 20.92 24.40 -23.86
C VAL A 183 22.27 23.69 -23.86
N ALA A 184 23.23 24.19 -23.07
CA ALA A 184 24.60 23.69 -23.06
C ALA A 184 24.72 22.19 -22.71
N VAL A 185 23.95 21.68 -21.74
CA VAL A 185 23.94 20.24 -21.39
C VAL A 185 23.29 19.37 -22.47
N THR A 186 22.52 19.96 -23.38
CA THR A 186 21.80 19.24 -24.44
C THR A 186 22.61 19.12 -25.73
N GLU A 187 23.46 20.09 -26.07
CA GLU A 187 24.32 20.06 -27.27
C GLU A 187 25.27 18.83 -27.39
N PRO A 188 25.90 18.27 -26.33
CA PRO A 188 26.73 17.07 -26.44
C PRO A 188 25.92 15.84 -26.85
N MET A 189 24.66 15.78 -26.41
CA MET A 189 23.72 14.70 -26.76
C MET A 189 23.28 14.78 -28.24
N LEU A 190 23.56 15.90 -28.92
CA LEU A 190 23.42 16.09 -30.38
C LEU A 190 24.76 15.93 -31.11
N GLY A 191 25.78 15.36 -30.49
CA GLY A 191 27.12 15.23 -31.08
C GLY A 191 27.91 16.55 -31.17
N ALA A 192 27.50 17.61 -30.46
CA ALA A 192 28.12 18.94 -30.54
C ALA A 192 28.77 19.42 -29.22
N PRO A 193 29.72 18.68 -28.61
CA PRO A 193 30.34 19.05 -27.34
C PRO A 193 31.08 20.40 -27.39
N ALA A 194 31.64 20.79 -28.54
CA ALA A 194 32.24 22.10 -28.73
C ALA A 194 31.24 23.27 -28.62
N ARG A 195 29.95 23.05 -28.97
CA ARG A 195 28.88 24.04 -28.74
C ARG A 195 28.53 24.15 -27.26
N ALA A 196 28.46 23.01 -26.56
CA ALA A 196 28.22 22.96 -25.12
C ALA A 196 29.22 23.80 -24.32
N LEU A 197 30.52 23.63 -24.59
CA LEU A 197 31.58 24.37 -23.91
C LEU A 197 31.46 25.89 -24.14
N ARG A 198 31.09 26.33 -25.35
CA ARG A 198 30.85 27.75 -25.65
C ARG A 198 29.65 28.30 -24.86
N TRP A 199 28.55 27.57 -24.78
CA TRP A 199 27.39 28.00 -24.00
C TRP A 199 27.65 28.04 -22.49
N LEU A 200 28.39 27.07 -21.93
CA LEU A 200 28.75 27.12 -20.50
C LEU A 200 29.66 28.32 -20.17
N ARG A 201 30.65 28.59 -21.04
CA ARG A 201 31.50 29.80 -20.90
C ARG A 201 30.67 31.07 -21.00
N ALA A 202 29.72 31.16 -21.94
CA ALA A 202 28.79 32.28 -22.01
C ALA A 202 27.94 32.41 -20.73
N GLY A 203 27.45 31.30 -20.17
CA GLY A 203 26.75 31.28 -18.89
C GLY A 203 27.57 31.85 -17.72
N THR A 204 28.86 31.51 -17.63
CA THR A 204 29.76 32.09 -16.62
C THR A 204 30.09 33.57 -16.83
N VAL A 205 29.90 34.10 -18.04
CA VAL A 205 30.05 35.54 -18.35
C VAL A 205 28.74 36.30 -18.07
N LEU A 206 27.59 35.68 -18.32
CA LEU A 206 26.26 36.26 -18.06
C LEU A 206 25.94 36.32 -16.56
N ALA A 207 26.31 35.29 -15.80
CA ALA A 207 26.07 35.21 -14.37
C ALA A 207 27.36 34.89 -13.59
N PRO A 208 28.35 35.81 -13.58
CA PRO A 208 29.68 35.56 -13.01
C PRO A 208 29.69 35.39 -11.48
N LEU A 209 28.61 35.78 -10.80
CA LEU A 209 28.40 35.62 -9.36
C LEU A 209 27.46 34.43 -9.00
N ALA A 210 26.87 33.74 -9.98
CA ALA A 210 25.97 32.63 -9.72
C ALA A 210 26.75 31.33 -9.44
N ALA A 211 26.90 30.98 -8.18
CA ALA A 211 27.63 29.77 -7.75
C ALA A 211 27.18 28.48 -8.46
N ASN A 212 25.87 28.28 -8.59
CA ASN A 212 25.26 27.15 -9.29
C ASN A 212 25.74 27.04 -10.76
N THR A 213 25.96 28.17 -11.45
CA THR A 213 26.49 28.22 -12.81
C THR A 213 27.94 27.75 -12.87
N TRP A 214 28.76 28.14 -11.90
CA TRP A 214 30.13 27.66 -11.74
C TRP A 214 30.19 26.17 -11.37
N THR A 215 29.30 25.69 -10.49
CA THR A 215 29.17 24.25 -10.16
C THR A 215 28.91 23.43 -11.40
N ARG A 216 27.92 23.87 -12.18
CA ARG A 216 27.47 23.27 -13.43
C ARG A 216 28.54 23.25 -14.52
N PHE A 217 29.30 24.33 -14.63
CA PHE A 217 30.45 24.41 -15.54
C PHE A 217 31.56 23.44 -15.13
N GLY A 218 31.90 23.39 -13.84
CA GLY A 218 32.89 22.46 -13.30
C GLY A 218 32.52 20.99 -13.50
N ARG A 219 31.26 20.62 -13.23
CA ARG A 219 30.73 19.26 -13.49
C ARG A 219 30.83 18.84 -14.96
N PHE A 220 30.71 19.78 -15.91
CA PHE A 220 30.91 19.50 -17.33
C PHE A 220 32.39 19.28 -17.67
N LEU A 221 33.28 20.17 -17.19
CA LEU A 221 34.73 20.06 -17.41
C LEU A 221 35.29 18.75 -16.85
N TYR A 222 34.84 18.34 -15.66
CA TYR A 222 35.16 17.05 -15.04
C TYR A 222 34.80 15.86 -15.95
N ARG A 223 33.59 15.87 -16.51
CA ARG A 223 33.13 14.82 -17.46
C ARG A 223 33.85 14.87 -18.81
N ALA A 224 34.44 16.00 -19.17
CA ALA A 224 35.30 16.15 -20.36
C ALA A 224 36.77 15.81 -20.08
N GLY A 225 37.13 15.41 -18.85
CA GLY A 225 38.49 15.06 -18.45
C GLY A 225 39.37 16.24 -18.02
N ASP A 226 38.89 17.49 -18.13
CA ASP A 226 39.61 18.70 -17.72
C ASP A 226 39.45 18.93 -16.21
N ASN A 227 40.07 18.05 -15.43
CA ASN A 227 40.00 18.06 -13.96
C ASN A 227 40.60 19.34 -13.34
N GLY A 228 41.57 19.97 -14.02
CA GLY A 228 42.18 21.23 -13.57
C GLY A 228 41.19 22.40 -13.64
N ALA A 229 40.58 22.62 -14.82
CA ALA A 229 39.57 23.67 -14.96
C ALA A 229 38.30 23.35 -14.18
N ALA A 230 37.92 22.07 -14.05
CA ALA A 230 36.81 21.63 -13.20
C ALA A 230 37.01 22.03 -11.73
N THR A 231 38.19 21.74 -11.18
CA THR A 231 38.55 22.11 -9.80
C THR A 231 38.50 23.62 -9.59
N GLY A 232 39.01 24.41 -10.55
CA GLY A 232 38.94 25.88 -10.50
C GLY A 232 37.51 26.43 -10.51
N ALA A 233 36.64 25.88 -11.37
CA ALA A 233 35.23 26.26 -11.43
C ALA A 233 34.45 25.85 -10.16
N LEU A 234 34.68 24.65 -9.63
CA LEU A 234 34.04 24.15 -8.41
C LEU A 234 34.49 24.91 -7.15
N ARG A 235 35.78 25.25 -7.04
CA ARG A 235 36.29 26.14 -5.99
C ARG A 235 35.63 27.52 -6.08
N ARG A 236 35.50 28.09 -7.28
CA ARG A 236 34.82 29.39 -7.48
C ARG A 236 33.34 29.34 -7.15
N ALA A 237 32.67 28.20 -7.37
CA ALA A 237 31.30 27.99 -6.93
C ALA A 237 31.16 28.05 -5.41
N LEU A 238 32.04 27.37 -4.66
CA LEU A 238 32.03 27.36 -3.20
C LEU A 238 32.40 28.71 -2.57
N VAL A 239 33.23 29.52 -3.23
CA VAL A 239 33.51 30.90 -2.81
C VAL A 239 32.29 31.80 -2.97
N LEU A 240 31.46 31.57 -3.99
CA LEU A 240 30.25 32.35 -4.28
C LEU A 240 29.02 31.89 -3.48
N ASP A 241 28.93 30.59 -3.15
CA ASP A 241 27.91 30.02 -2.27
C ASP A 241 28.51 28.86 -1.46
N PRO A 242 28.95 29.11 -0.21
CA PRO A 242 29.43 28.06 0.69
C PRO A 242 28.39 27.00 1.07
N ALA A 243 27.09 27.25 0.82
CA ALA A 243 25.99 26.32 1.15
C ALA A 243 25.51 25.49 -0.06
N ASN A 244 26.25 25.50 -1.17
CA ASN A 244 25.94 24.77 -2.38
C ASN A 244 26.03 23.24 -2.16
N PRO A 245 24.96 22.45 -2.42
CA PRO A 245 24.94 21.02 -2.10
C PRO A 245 25.64 20.13 -3.15
N ASP A 246 25.81 20.62 -4.38
CA ASP A 246 26.31 19.86 -5.52
C ASP A 246 27.84 19.99 -5.67
N ALA A 247 28.37 21.21 -5.49
CA ALA A 247 29.79 21.53 -5.67
C ALA A 247 30.77 20.71 -4.80
N PRO A 248 30.48 20.40 -3.52
CA PRO A 248 31.43 19.67 -2.67
C PRO A 248 31.60 18.21 -3.10
N LEU A 249 30.53 17.56 -3.58
CA LEU A 249 30.56 16.17 -4.04
C LEU A 249 31.34 16.02 -5.36
N ASP A 250 31.13 16.93 -6.31
CA ASP A 250 31.91 16.96 -7.56
C ASP A 250 33.38 17.30 -7.30
N LEU A 251 33.66 18.21 -6.36
CA LEU A 251 35.03 18.61 -6.01
C LEU A 251 35.79 17.48 -5.32
N ALA A 252 35.14 16.75 -4.40
CA ALA A 252 35.68 15.52 -3.81
C ALA A 252 35.92 14.40 -4.84
N ALA A 253 35.18 14.38 -5.96
CA ALA A 253 35.49 13.49 -7.09
C ALA A 253 36.74 13.94 -7.86
N CYS A 254 36.90 15.25 -8.09
CA CYS A 254 38.10 15.82 -8.72
C CYS A 254 39.37 15.53 -7.89
N TYR A 255 39.35 15.77 -6.57
CA TYR A 255 40.52 15.55 -5.71
C TYR A 255 40.91 14.08 -5.56
N ARG A 256 39.94 13.15 -5.60
CA ARG A 256 40.25 11.71 -5.61
C ARG A 256 41.02 11.29 -6.87
N LEU A 257 40.64 11.80 -8.05
CA LEU A 257 41.40 11.56 -9.28
C LEU A 257 42.78 12.25 -9.25
N ALA A 258 42.88 13.41 -8.61
CA ALA A 258 44.15 14.12 -8.40
C ALA A 258 45.03 13.56 -7.26
N ARG A 259 44.64 12.44 -6.62
CA ARG A 259 45.33 11.80 -5.49
C ARG A 259 45.54 12.72 -4.26
N ALA A 260 44.60 13.64 -3.99
CA ALA A 260 44.60 14.54 -2.83
C ALA A 260 43.46 14.22 -1.83
N PRO A 261 43.50 13.05 -1.14
CA PRO A 261 42.35 12.56 -0.35
C PRO A 261 42.01 13.40 0.89
N ALA A 262 42.99 14.12 1.46
CA ALA A 262 42.76 15.00 2.62
C ALA A 262 41.83 16.18 2.31
N GLU A 263 41.70 16.57 1.04
CA GLU A 263 40.79 17.64 0.59
C GLU A 263 39.40 17.11 0.17
N ALA A 264 39.10 15.81 0.35
CA ALA A 264 37.93 15.15 -0.26
C ALA A 264 36.79 14.76 0.71
N ASP A 265 36.83 15.16 1.99
CA ASP A 265 35.83 14.79 3.01
C ASP A 265 34.45 15.48 2.78
N PRO A 266 33.40 14.75 2.37
CA PRO A 266 32.09 15.34 2.09
C PRO A 266 31.36 15.86 3.35
N LEU A 267 31.69 15.35 4.54
CA LEU A 267 30.94 15.62 5.77
C LEU A 267 31.07 17.07 6.22
N ARG A 268 32.23 17.71 5.93
CA ARG A 268 32.50 19.12 6.20
C ARG A 268 31.52 20.10 5.54
N TRP A 269 30.78 19.66 4.52
CA TRP A 269 29.98 20.56 3.68
C TRP A 269 28.47 20.26 3.71
N THR A 270 28.06 19.00 3.89
CA THR A 270 26.62 18.64 3.94
C THR A 270 25.92 19.01 5.26
N LEU A 271 26.65 19.11 6.37
CA LEU A 271 26.07 19.45 7.69
C LEU A 271 25.69 20.94 7.85
N ALA A 272 26.06 21.80 6.90
CA ALA A 272 25.87 23.26 6.99
C ALA A 272 24.54 23.78 6.38
N GLY A 273 23.63 22.89 5.98
CA GLY A 273 22.57 23.19 4.99
C GLY A 273 21.11 22.98 5.41
N ARG A 274 20.46 21.95 4.84
CA ARG A 274 19.00 21.93 4.60
C ARG A 274 18.32 20.55 4.87
N PRO A 275 16.98 20.43 4.74
CA PRO A 275 16.25 19.17 4.93
C PRO A 275 16.25 18.26 3.70
N ALA A 276 16.36 16.95 3.92
CA ALA A 276 16.08 15.90 2.93
C ALA A 276 14.64 15.35 3.12
N SER A 277 14.10 14.68 2.10
CA SER A 277 12.77 14.05 2.17
C SER A 277 12.78 12.78 3.04
N PHE A 278 11.61 12.35 3.52
CA PHE A 278 11.45 11.16 4.36
C PHE A 278 12.13 9.92 3.74
N ASP A 279 11.76 9.54 2.53
CA ASP A 279 12.35 8.41 1.80
C ASP A 279 13.88 8.53 1.64
N ALA A 280 14.38 9.75 1.41
CA ALA A 280 15.82 10.00 1.32
C ALA A 280 16.50 9.87 2.68
N LEU A 281 15.88 10.31 3.78
CA LEU A 281 16.40 10.15 5.14
C LEU A 281 16.44 8.68 5.56
N VAL A 282 15.39 7.90 5.26
CA VAL A 282 15.35 6.46 5.54
C VAL A 282 16.42 5.73 4.73
N ARG A 283 16.46 5.92 3.40
CA ARG A 283 17.42 5.26 2.51
C ARG A 283 18.86 5.68 2.76
N LEU A 284 19.14 6.98 2.92
CA LEU A 284 20.48 7.44 3.30
C LEU A 284 20.86 6.90 4.68
N GLY A 285 19.94 6.91 5.63
CA GLY A 285 20.16 6.28 6.92
C GLY A 285 20.58 4.82 6.76
N GLN A 286 19.86 4.03 5.97
CA GLN A 286 20.16 2.60 5.73
C GLN A 286 21.55 2.41 5.10
N ILE A 287 21.89 3.24 4.11
CA ILE A 287 23.22 3.24 3.46
C ILE A 287 24.33 3.60 4.46
N GLU A 288 24.09 4.54 5.38
CA GLU A 288 25.08 4.96 6.37
C GLU A 288 25.25 3.94 7.52
N GLU A 289 24.19 3.23 7.89
CA GLU A 289 24.25 2.08 8.81
C GLU A 289 25.04 0.92 8.20
N ALA A 290 24.77 0.56 6.93
CA ALA A 290 25.54 -0.43 6.18
C ALA A 290 27.02 -0.04 5.95
N ARG A 291 27.39 1.22 6.23
CA ARG A 291 28.78 1.73 6.21
C ARG A 291 29.40 1.85 7.61
N GLY A 292 28.74 1.32 8.64
CA GLY A 292 29.19 1.38 10.04
C GLY A 292 29.12 2.76 10.69
N ARG A 293 28.40 3.73 10.10
CA ARG A 293 28.33 5.12 10.61
C ARG A 293 27.07 5.35 11.44
N ALA A 294 27.00 4.62 12.56
CA ALA A 294 25.81 4.53 13.42
C ALA A 294 25.28 5.90 13.89
N ALA A 295 26.14 6.83 14.32
CA ALA A 295 25.71 8.19 14.72
C ALA A 295 25.03 8.98 13.58
N ILE A 296 25.50 8.82 12.34
CA ILE A 296 24.92 9.48 11.16
C ILE A 296 23.60 8.81 10.78
N ALA A 297 23.55 7.49 10.80
CA ALA A 297 22.32 6.73 10.61
C ALA A 297 21.26 7.10 11.67
N ALA A 298 21.66 7.31 12.92
CA ALA A 298 20.77 7.73 14.01
C ALA A 298 20.24 9.14 13.80
N ALA A 299 21.09 10.11 13.44
CA ALA A 299 20.64 11.48 13.12
C ALA A 299 19.66 11.51 11.93
N LEU A 300 19.91 10.72 10.89
CA LEU A 300 19.01 10.60 9.73
C LEU A 300 17.69 9.90 10.10
N THR A 301 17.73 8.86 10.92
CA THR A 301 16.54 8.10 11.33
C THR A 301 15.70 8.86 12.36
N LEU A 302 16.30 9.60 13.30
CA LEU A 302 15.61 10.54 14.19
C LEU A 302 14.84 11.57 13.38
N ARG A 303 15.47 12.13 12.34
CA ARG A 303 14.84 13.11 11.46
C ARG A 303 13.72 12.52 10.60
N ALA A 304 13.79 11.23 10.28
CA ALA A 304 12.68 10.52 9.64
C ALA A 304 11.54 10.23 10.63
N LEU A 305 11.85 9.83 11.88
CA LEU A 305 10.86 9.61 12.93
C LEU A 305 10.15 10.91 13.33
N ASP A 306 10.86 12.04 13.41
CA ASP A 306 10.28 13.38 13.63
C ASP A 306 9.30 13.78 12.50
N MET A 307 9.34 13.13 11.33
CA MET A 307 8.38 13.30 10.23
C MET A 307 7.23 12.28 10.25
N ALA A 308 7.42 11.11 10.86
CA ALA A 308 6.43 10.03 10.97
C ALA A 308 6.63 9.28 12.30
N PRO A 309 6.09 9.79 13.42
CA PRO A 309 6.41 9.31 14.77
C PRO A 309 5.86 7.91 15.07
N ASP A 310 4.76 7.52 14.42
CA ASP A 310 4.05 6.26 14.66
C ASP A 310 4.64 5.06 13.86
N LEU A 311 5.79 5.26 13.23
CA LEU A 311 6.39 4.29 12.30
C LEU A 311 7.39 3.37 13.04
N ASP A 312 6.87 2.28 13.59
CA ASP A 312 7.57 1.33 14.47
C ASP A 312 8.91 0.81 13.93
N SER A 313 9.04 0.65 12.61
CA SER A 313 10.31 0.23 11.98
C SER A 313 11.43 1.27 12.16
N LEU A 314 11.11 2.57 12.27
CA LEU A 314 12.08 3.63 12.55
C LEU A 314 12.41 3.71 14.04
N ALA A 315 11.42 3.50 14.91
CA ALA A 315 11.62 3.46 16.36
C ALA A 315 12.52 2.28 16.76
N HIS A 316 12.23 1.07 16.25
CA HIS A 316 13.07 -0.12 16.44
C HIS A 316 14.50 0.11 15.89
N ARG A 317 14.62 0.68 14.68
CA ARG A 317 15.92 1.02 14.10
C ARG A 317 16.74 1.99 14.97
N LEU A 318 16.09 2.95 15.63
CA LEU A 318 16.75 3.85 16.57
C LEU A 318 17.20 3.15 17.85
N ARG A 319 16.40 2.21 18.40
CA ARG A 319 16.87 1.33 19.49
C ARG A 319 18.12 0.57 19.08
N ARG A 320 18.15 -0.01 17.87
CA ARG A 320 19.30 -0.76 17.37
C ARG A 320 20.55 0.13 17.30
N LEU A 321 20.43 1.32 16.71
CA LEU A 321 21.52 2.28 16.61
C LEU A 321 22.01 2.80 17.96
N ARG A 322 21.18 2.80 19.01
CA ARG A 322 21.51 3.26 20.39
C ARG A 322 22.61 2.46 21.10
N ALA A 323 23.08 1.34 20.54
CA ALA A 323 24.24 0.62 21.08
C ALA A 323 25.58 1.30 20.76
N ASP A 324 25.65 2.11 19.70
CA ASP A 324 26.82 2.94 19.43
C ASP A 324 26.82 4.17 20.36
N PRO A 325 27.91 4.48 21.09
CA PRO A 325 27.92 5.57 22.06
C PRO A 325 27.63 6.96 21.47
N ALA A 326 28.02 7.22 20.22
CA ALA A 326 27.80 8.51 19.57
C ALA A 326 26.35 8.63 19.04
N ALA A 327 25.76 7.54 18.57
CA ALA A 327 24.33 7.45 18.29
C ALA A 327 23.50 7.58 19.58
N ALA A 328 23.91 6.92 20.68
CA ALA A 328 23.24 6.99 21.97
C ALA A 328 23.15 8.44 22.48
N ALA A 329 24.24 9.20 22.37
CA ALA A 329 24.28 10.63 22.74
C ALA A 329 23.32 11.49 21.89
N LEU A 330 23.15 11.18 20.60
CA LEU A 330 22.23 11.88 19.69
C LEU A 330 20.76 11.52 19.94
N ILE A 331 20.47 10.25 20.24
CA ILE A 331 19.12 9.78 20.58
C ILE A 331 18.70 10.32 21.96
N GLY A 332 19.66 10.49 22.87
CA GLY A 332 19.46 11.03 24.21
C GLY A 332 18.46 10.20 25.02
N GLY A 333 17.65 10.87 25.84
CA GLY A 333 16.60 10.24 26.66
C GLY A 333 15.25 10.03 25.95
N ARG A 334 15.15 10.16 24.62
CA ARG A 334 13.87 9.98 23.92
C ARG A 334 13.32 8.57 24.12
N ASP A 335 12.01 8.45 24.35
CA ASP A 335 11.33 7.17 24.19
C ASP A 335 11.24 6.85 22.70
N VAL A 336 11.91 5.77 22.31
CA VAL A 336 11.89 5.19 20.95
C VAL A 336 11.35 3.76 21.02
N THR A 337 10.46 3.49 21.97
CA THR A 337 9.72 2.23 22.11
C THR A 337 8.67 2.14 21.02
N PRO A 338 8.76 1.17 20.08
CA PRO A 338 7.71 0.89 19.11
C PRO A 338 6.36 0.63 19.81
N HIS A 339 5.27 1.05 19.18
CA HIS A 339 3.91 0.69 19.60
C HIS A 339 3.76 -0.82 19.71
N TYR A 340 4.30 -1.56 18.76
CA TYR A 340 4.29 -3.01 18.76
C TYR A 340 4.98 -3.62 19.99
N GLN A 341 6.06 -3.02 20.50
CA GLN A 341 6.74 -3.49 21.71
C GLN A 341 5.92 -3.26 22.98
N ARG A 342 5.11 -2.17 23.03
CA ARG A 342 4.11 -1.98 24.11
C ARG A 342 2.95 -2.96 23.96
N TRP A 343 2.51 -3.22 22.73
CA TRP A 343 1.42 -4.13 22.41
C TRP A 343 1.75 -5.57 22.80
N ILE A 344 2.94 -6.09 22.44
CA ILE A 344 3.46 -7.40 22.88
C ILE A 344 3.41 -7.48 24.42
N ALA A 345 3.97 -6.48 25.11
CA ALA A 345 4.05 -6.49 26.58
C ALA A 345 2.69 -6.41 27.29
N ALA A 346 1.63 -5.96 26.60
CA ALA A 346 0.28 -5.85 27.14
C ALA A 346 -0.62 -7.06 26.79
N HIS A 347 -0.40 -7.68 25.62
CA HIS A 347 -1.36 -8.60 24.99
C HIS A 347 -0.79 -9.98 24.59
N GLU A 348 0.52 -10.19 24.67
CA GLU A 348 1.15 -11.48 24.40
C GLU A 348 1.75 -12.15 25.65
N GLY A 349 1.91 -13.47 25.56
CA GLY A 349 2.52 -14.31 26.59
C GLY A 349 1.51 -14.90 27.56
N LEU A 350 1.63 -16.20 27.83
CA LEU A 350 0.78 -16.88 28.79
C LEU A 350 1.42 -16.92 30.18
N SER A 351 0.63 -16.61 31.21
CA SER A 351 1.02 -16.91 32.59
C SER A 351 1.18 -18.41 32.80
N ALA A 352 2.02 -18.83 33.77
CA ALA A 352 2.19 -20.24 34.09
C ALA A 352 0.84 -20.93 34.43
N THR A 353 -0.07 -20.21 35.10
CA THR A 353 -1.43 -20.68 35.39
C THR A 353 -2.26 -20.86 34.12
N ALA A 354 -2.19 -19.92 33.17
CA ALA A 354 -2.91 -20.02 31.89
C ALA A 354 -2.38 -21.16 31.00
N ARG A 355 -1.06 -21.39 30.99
CA ARG A 355 -0.42 -22.55 30.33
C ARG A 355 -0.93 -23.86 30.91
N ALA A 356 -0.87 -24.00 32.24
CA ALA A 356 -1.35 -25.20 32.93
C ALA A 356 -2.85 -25.44 32.72
N ALA A 357 -3.67 -24.38 32.77
CA ALA A 357 -5.11 -24.47 32.49
C ALA A 357 -5.38 -24.98 31.07
N ARG A 358 -4.73 -24.41 30.04
CA ARG A 358 -4.87 -24.88 28.64
C ARG A 358 -4.42 -26.33 28.49
N LEU A 359 -3.24 -26.70 28.99
CA LEU A 359 -2.73 -28.07 28.94
C LEU A 359 -3.67 -29.10 29.59
N ASN A 360 -4.35 -28.72 30.68
CA ASN A 360 -5.25 -29.60 31.41
C ASN A 360 -6.60 -29.83 30.72
N VAL A 361 -7.02 -28.96 29.80
CA VAL A 361 -8.29 -29.10 29.06
C VAL A 361 -8.13 -29.75 27.67
N LEU A 362 -6.90 -29.98 27.20
CA LEU A 362 -6.65 -30.70 25.94
C LEU A 362 -7.13 -32.16 26.07
N ALA A 363 -8.23 -32.49 25.40
CA ALA A 363 -8.77 -33.84 25.33
C ALA A 363 -7.93 -34.76 24.42
N HIS A 364 -7.34 -34.18 23.36
CA HIS A 364 -6.35 -34.82 22.50
C HIS A 364 -5.02 -34.07 22.61
N ARG A 365 -3.92 -34.81 22.76
CA ARG A 365 -2.56 -34.26 22.77
C ARG A 365 -1.82 -34.74 21.52
N PRO A 366 -2.02 -34.07 20.36
CA PRO A 366 -1.34 -34.45 19.13
C PRO A 366 0.16 -34.29 19.30
N ARG A 367 0.96 -35.23 18.80
CA ARG A 367 2.41 -35.00 18.70
C ARG A 367 2.69 -34.09 17.51
N ILE A 368 3.46 -33.02 17.73
CA ILE A 368 3.84 -32.09 16.66
C ILE A 368 5.33 -32.27 16.32
N SER A 369 5.63 -32.66 15.08
CA SER A 369 7.01 -32.77 14.58
C SER A 369 7.44 -31.47 13.90
N VAL A 370 8.48 -30.82 14.42
CA VAL A 370 9.13 -29.65 13.81
C VAL A 370 10.21 -30.14 12.85
N ILE A 371 10.17 -29.71 11.60
CA ILE A 371 11.11 -30.06 10.53
C ILE A 371 12.14 -28.94 10.38
N LEU A 372 13.42 -29.27 10.58
CA LEU A 372 14.53 -28.31 10.61
C LEU A 372 15.65 -28.73 9.62
N PRO A 373 15.65 -28.23 8.37
CA PRO A 373 16.77 -28.39 7.45
C PRO A 373 17.93 -27.47 7.87
N VAL A 374 19.17 -27.97 7.89
CA VAL A 374 20.35 -27.21 8.36
C VAL A 374 21.49 -27.32 7.35
N HIS A 375 22.02 -26.18 6.88
CA HIS A 375 23.26 -26.12 6.10
C HIS A 375 24.08 -24.89 6.48
N ASP A 376 25.15 -25.05 7.27
CA ASP A 376 26.08 -23.99 7.70
C ASP A 376 25.45 -22.64 8.16
N PRO A 377 24.45 -22.64 9.07
CA PRO A 377 24.02 -21.41 9.73
C PRO A 377 25.07 -20.89 10.71
N ALA A 378 24.90 -19.64 11.17
CA ALA A 378 25.62 -19.16 12.34
C ALA A 378 25.26 -20.01 13.59
N PRO A 379 26.25 -20.57 14.33
CA PRO A 379 25.96 -21.53 15.41
C PRO A 379 25.09 -20.99 16.55
N ASP A 380 25.16 -19.70 16.85
CA ASP A 380 24.34 -19.02 17.85
C ASP A 380 22.86 -18.93 17.42
N LEU A 381 22.60 -18.69 16.13
CA LEU A 381 21.25 -18.68 15.58
C LEU A 381 20.64 -20.09 15.55
N LEU A 382 21.42 -21.10 15.17
CA LEU A 382 20.99 -22.51 15.23
C LEU A 382 20.71 -22.96 16.66
N ALA A 383 21.54 -22.55 17.63
CA ALA A 383 21.30 -22.83 19.03
C ALA A 383 19.99 -22.19 19.52
N ALA A 384 19.70 -20.95 19.11
CA ALA A 384 18.45 -20.27 19.41
C ALA A 384 17.23 -20.94 18.74
N ALA A 385 17.35 -21.39 17.49
CA ALA A 385 16.30 -22.11 16.78
C ALA A 385 15.94 -23.42 17.49
N ILE A 386 16.95 -24.24 17.84
CA ILE A 386 16.77 -25.49 18.60
C ILE A 386 16.15 -25.20 19.98
N ALA A 387 16.68 -24.22 20.71
CA ALA A 387 16.15 -23.82 22.02
C ALA A 387 14.67 -23.37 21.93
N SER A 388 14.27 -22.66 20.88
CA SER A 388 12.88 -22.22 20.69
C SER A 388 11.88 -23.37 20.55
N VAL A 389 12.35 -24.58 20.17
CA VAL A 389 11.55 -25.81 20.17
C VAL A 389 11.68 -26.54 21.50
N SER A 390 12.89 -26.64 22.04
CA SER A 390 13.16 -27.32 23.32
C SER A 390 12.39 -26.74 24.51
N ASP A 391 12.26 -25.40 24.54
CA ASP A 391 11.66 -24.62 25.63
C ASP A 391 10.13 -24.42 25.46
N GLN A 392 9.49 -25.08 24.49
CA GLN A 392 8.04 -24.97 24.26
C GLN A 392 7.23 -25.39 25.48
N SER A 393 6.20 -24.61 25.81
CA SER A 393 5.29 -24.90 26.93
C SER A 393 4.41 -26.14 26.72
N TYR A 394 4.26 -26.60 25.48
CA TYR A 394 3.63 -27.87 25.13
C TYR A 394 4.67 -29.00 25.13
N PRO A 395 4.47 -30.12 25.85
CA PRO A 395 5.52 -31.13 26.01
C PRO A 395 5.62 -32.14 24.85
N ASP A 396 4.53 -32.37 24.12
CA ASP A 396 4.40 -33.48 23.16
C ASP A 396 4.89 -33.09 21.75
N TRP A 397 6.18 -32.73 21.63
CA TRP A 397 6.83 -32.41 20.36
C TRP A 397 7.94 -33.40 19.97
N GLN A 398 8.38 -33.32 18.72
CA GLN A 398 9.57 -33.99 18.18
C GLN A 398 10.31 -32.99 17.27
N LEU A 399 11.62 -32.87 17.38
CA LEU A 399 12.43 -32.02 16.48
C LEU A 399 13.19 -32.93 15.50
N CYS A 400 12.88 -32.80 14.22
CA CYS A 400 13.45 -33.63 13.14
C CYS A 400 14.45 -32.77 12.36
N ILE A 401 15.74 -32.96 12.62
CA ILE A 401 16.82 -32.19 12.01
C ILE A 401 17.42 -32.98 10.85
N CYS A 402 17.60 -32.32 9.71
CA CYS A 402 18.44 -32.82 8.63
C CYS A 402 19.63 -31.89 8.39
N ASP A 403 20.82 -32.34 8.78
CA ASP A 403 22.09 -31.73 8.41
C ASP A 403 22.38 -32.02 6.93
N ASP A 404 22.22 -31.01 6.08
CA ASP A 404 22.37 -31.07 4.64
C ASP A 404 23.83 -30.88 4.21
N ALA A 405 24.70 -31.71 4.78
CA ALA A 405 26.15 -31.67 4.62
C ALA A 405 26.77 -30.31 5.02
N SER A 406 26.52 -29.86 6.26
CA SER A 406 27.23 -28.72 6.85
C SER A 406 28.74 -29.00 6.91
N SER A 407 29.54 -27.95 6.69
CA SER A 407 31.00 -27.98 6.71
C SER A 407 31.62 -27.35 7.96
N ASP A 408 30.88 -26.53 8.71
CA ASP A 408 31.35 -25.92 9.96
C ASP A 408 31.38 -26.95 11.12
N PRO A 409 32.56 -27.26 11.70
CA PRO A 409 32.67 -28.15 12.86
C PRO A 409 31.87 -27.69 14.08
N ALA A 410 31.63 -26.39 14.26
CA ALA A 410 30.83 -25.86 15.35
C ALA A 410 29.33 -26.18 15.18
N VAL A 411 28.82 -26.11 13.95
CA VAL A 411 27.45 -26.54 13.60
C VAL A 411 27.31 -28.04 13.83
N ILE A 412 28.25 -28.85 13.32
CA ILE A 412 28.22 -30.32 13.47
C ILE A 412 28.20 -30.72 14.96
N ALA A 413 29.08 -30.11 15.78
CA ALA A 413 29.18 -30.39 17.21
C ALA A 413 27.92 -29.96 17.99
N LEU A 414 27.33 -28.81 17.63
CA LEU A 414 26.07 -28.33 18.22
C LEU A 414 24.91 -29.30 17.93
N LEU A 415 24.83 -29.82 16.71
CA LEU A 415 23.82 -30.80 16.31
C LEU A 415 23.98 -32.14 17.06
N ASP A 416 25.21 -32.65 17.18
CA ASP A 416 25.47 -33.87 17.98
C ASP A 416 25.13 -33.65 19.46
N GLN A 417 25.46 -32.48 20.03
CA GLN A 417 25.11 -32.15 21.40
C GLN A 417 23.60 -32.07 21.62
N ALA A 418 22.86 -31.46 20.68
CA ALA A 418 21.41 -31.35 20.76
C ALA A 418 20.74 -32.74 20.71
N ALA A 419 21.12 -33.58 19.74
CA ALA A 419 20.60 -34.94 19.60
C ALA A 419 20.95 -35.85 20.80
N ALA A 420 22.07 -35.60 21.48
CA ALA A 420 22.45 -36.31 22.69
C ALA A 420 21.72 -35.81 23.96
N SER A 421 21.25 -34.55 23.98
CA SER A 421 20.65 -33.92 25.17
C SER A 421 19.16 -34.23 25.37
N ASP A 422 18.38 -34.45 24.31
CA ASP A 422 16.95 -34.73 24.38
C ASP A 422 16.54 -35.80 23.35
N PRO A 423 15.97 -36.95 23.75
CA PRO A 423 15.59 -38.02 22.84
C PRO A 423 14.44 -37.66 21.88
N ARG A 424 13.80 -36.50 22.05
CA ARG A 424 12.84 -35.94 21.08
C ARG A 424 13.51 -35.28 19.87
N ILE A 425 14.83 -35.03 19.93
CA ILE A 425 15.62 -34.45 18.85
C ILE A 425 16.24 -35.57 18.01
N ILE A 426 15.76 -35.74 16.79
CA ILE A 426 16.22 -36.76 15.83
C ILE A 426 17.10 -36.07 14.79
N LEU A 427 18.35 -36.50 14.66
CA LEU A 427 19.31 -35.96 13.71
C LEU A 427 19.60 -36.95 12.58
N THR A 428 19.33 -36.52 11.34
CA THR A 428 19.74 -37.20 10.11
C THR A 428 20.82 -36.37 9.41
N ARG A 429 21.76 -37.05 8.73
CA ARG A 429 22.85 -36.39 7.99
C ARG A 429 22.87 -36.83 6.53
N ARG A 430 22.98 -35.86 5.63
CA ARG A 430 23.21 -36.06 4.19
C ARG A 430 24.70 -36.01 3.89
N ARG A 431 25.13 -36.76 2.87
CA ARG A 431 26.53 -36.74 2.37
C ARG A 431 26.81 -35.57 1.43
N ASP A 432 25.78 -35.18 0.69
CA ASP A 432 25.83 -34.17 -0.36
C ASP A 432 24.69 -33.17 -0.14
N ASN A 433 25.01 -31.87 -0.21
CA ASN A 433 24.03 -30.78 -0.12
C ASN A 433 22.93 -30.99 -1.18
N GLY A 434 21.71 -31.22 -0.71
CA GLY A 434 20.51 -31.48 -1.51
C GLY A 434 19.57 -30.28 -1.63
N HIS A 435 19.91 -29.17 -0.95
CA HIS A 435 19.08 -27.99 -0.74
C HIS A 435 17.79 -28.27 0.05
N ILE A 436 17.14 -27.18 0.45
CA ILE A 436 16.01 -27.14 1.40
C ILE A 436 14.91 -28.18 1.09
N SER A 437 14.52 -28.37 -0.16
CA SER A 437 13.49 -29.35 -0.54
C SER A 437 13.85 -30.80 -0.17
N ARG A 438 15.12 -31.20 -0.36
CA ARG A 438 15.58 -32.56 -0.05
C ARG A 438 15.86 -32.72 1.44
N ALA A 439 16.52 -31.73 2.05
CA ALA A 439 16.80 -31.72 3.48
C ALA A 439 15.51 -31.79 4.32
N SER A 440 14.50 -30.98 3.99
CA SER A 440 13.20 -31.01 4.66
C SER A 440 12.47 -32.33 4.44
N ASN A 441 12.57 -32.98 3.28
CA ASN A 441 11.97 -34.30 3.05
C ASN A 441 12.68 -35.42 3.84
N ASP A 442 14.00 -35.38 3.97
CA ASP A 442 14.75 -36.37 4.76
C ASP A 442 14.44 -36.21 6.26
N ALA A 443 14.34 -34.97 6.76
CA ALA A 443 13.84 -34.70 8.10
C ALA A 443 12.38 -35.16 8.28
N LEU A 444 11.49 -34.85 7.34
CA LEU A 444 10.08 -35.27 7.33
C LEU A 444 9.92 -36.80 7.35
N ALA A 445 10.83 -37.55 6.73
CA ALA A 445 10.81 -39.02 6.77
C ALA A 445 11.05 -39.59 8.19
N THR A 446 11.65 -38.81 9.10
CA THR A 446 11.82 -39.17 10.52
C THR A 446 10.67 -38.68 11.42
N ALA A 447 9.70 -37.95 10.86
CA ALA A 447 8.58 -37.40 11.61
C ALA A 447 7.55 -38.46 12.02
N HIS A 448 7.25 -38.50 13.31
CA HIS A 448 6.29 -39.42 13.93
C HIS A 448 5.09 -38.71 14.57
N GLY A 449 5.01 -37.38 14.48
CA GLY A 449 3.87 -36.59 14.92
C GLY A 449 2.60 -36.80 14.10
N ASP A 450 1.46 -36.52 14.70
CA ASP A 450 0.17 -36.46 14.00
C ASP A 450 0.15 -35.25 13.05
N TYR A 451 0.83 -34.17 13.45
CA TYR A 451 1.04 -32.95 12.68
C TYR A 451 2.53 -32.67 12.49
N VAL A 452 2.86 -31.98 11.40
CA VAL A 452 4.20 -31.51 11.04
C VAL A 452 4.20 -30.01 10.82
N THR A 453 5.30 -29.34 11.16
CA THR A 453 5.50 -27.92 10.89
C THR A 453 6.96 -27.64 10.56
N PHE A 454 7.26 -26.47 9.99
CA PHE A 454 8.59 -26.13 9.47
C PHE A 454 9.19 -24.97 10.26
N LEU A 455 10.51 -25.03 10.48
CA LEU A 455 11.30 -23.98 11.10
C LEU A 455 12.60 -23.83 10.30
N ASP A 456 12.95 -22.62 9.91
CA ASP A 456 14.25 -22.34 9.29
C ASP A 456 15.35 -22.26 10.37
N HIS A 457 16.57 -22.67 10.00
CA HIS A 457 17.69 -22.87 10.94
C HIS A 457 18.24 -21.63 11.64
N ASP A 458 17.78 -20.44 11.25
CA ASP A 458 18.10 -19.16 11.86
C ASP A 458 16.88 -18.48 12.52
N ASP A 459 15.69 -19.05 12.43
CA ASP A 459 14.45 -18.49 12.98
C ASP A 459 14.11 -18.97 14.40
N ALA A 460 12.99 -18.52 14.96
CA ALA A 460 12.51 -18.98 16.26
C ALA A 460 10.98 -19.10 16.32
N LEU A 461 10.50 -20.11 17.06
CA LEU A 461 9.10 -20.20 17.47
C LEU A 461 8.83 -19.33 18.72
N ALA A 462 7.61 -18.79 18.83
CA ALA A 462 7.15 -18.21 20.08
C ALA A 462 7.02 -19.32 21.16
N GLY A 463 7.39 -19.06 22.42
CA GLY A 463 7.47 -20.11 23.46
C GLY A 463 6.17 -20.84 23.83
N ASP A 464 5.01 -20.33 23.37
CA ASP A 464 3.69 -20.96 23.51
C ASP A 464 3.11 -21.46 22.17
N ALA A 465 3.89 -21.44 21.09
CA ALA A 465 3.44 -21.75 19.72
C ALA A 465 2.78 -23.14 19.62
N LEU A 466 3.47 -24.18 20.07
CA LEU A 466 2.97 -25.55 19.97
C LEU A 466 1.77 -25.79 20.91
N LEU A 467 1.64 -25.03 22.00
CA LEU A 467 0.46 -25.08 22.86
C LEU A 467 -0.76 -24.47 22.16
N TRP A 468 -0.60 -23.33 21.49
CA TRP A 468 -1.67 -22.72 20.69
C TRP A 468 -2.10 -23.60 19.51
N VAL A 469 -1.15 -24.25 18.84
CA VAL A 469 -1.44 -25.23 17.78
C VAL A 469 -2.23 -26.42 18.34
N ALA A 470 -1.81 -27.01 19.48
CA ALA A 470 -2.54 -28.10 20.11
C ALA A 470 -3.94 -27.69 20.60
N THR A 471 -4.10 -26.46 21.13
CA THR A 471 -5.41 -25.88 21.47
C THR A 471 -6.31 -25.77 20.24
N ALA A 472 -5.81 -25.16 19.15
CA ALA A 472 -6.59 -25.01 17.91
C ALA A 472 -6.98 -26.36 17.28
N ILE A 473 -6.14 -27.40 17.39
CA ILE A 473 -6.49 -28.77 16.95
C ILE A 473 -7.63 -29.37 17.81
N ASN A 474 -7.72 -29.04 19.10
CA ASN A 474 -8.82 -29.50 19.96
C ASN A 474 -10.13 -28.73 19.68
N GLU A 475 -10.03 -27.43 19.41
CA GLU A 475 -11.17 -26.57 19.07
C GLU A 475 -11.69 -26.85 17.64
N HIS A 476 -10.80 -27.23 16.73
CA HIS A 476 -11.07 -27.54 15.33
C HIS A 476 -10.52 -28.93 14.94
N PRO A 477 -11.12 -30.04 15.44
CA PRO A 477 -10.60 -31.40 15.24
C PRO A 477 -10.60 -31.92 13.79
N ASN A 478 -11.24 -31.18 12.87
CA ASN A 478 -11.19 -31.46 11.43
C ASN A 478 -10.13 -30.65 10.67
N ALA A 479 -9.38 -29.76 11.35
CA ALA A 479 -8.34 -28.95 10.73
C ALA A 479 -7.18 -29.84 10.26
N GLN A 480 -6.90 -29.85 8.96
CA GLN A 480 -5.78 -30.58 8.37
C GLN A 480 -4.61 -29.66 8.01
N LEU A 481 -4.87 -28.36 7.92
CA LEU A 481 -3.89 -27.30 7.76
C LEU A 481 -4.23 -26.19 8.76
N LEU A 482 -3.27 -25.79 9.57
CA LEU A 482 -3.34 -24.63 10.45
C LEU A 482 -2.23 -23.65 10.07
N TYR A 483 -2.47 -22.35 10.21
CA TYR A 483 -1.39 -21.36 10.08
C TYR A 483 -1.54 -20.22 11.08
N SER A 484 -0.45 -19.54 11.39
CA SER A 484 -0.42 -18.43 12.34
C SER A 484 -0.05 -17.10 11.71
N ASP A 485 -0.28 -16.01 12.46
CA ASP A 485 0.45 -14.76 12.25
C ASP A 485 1.96 -14.96 12.55
N GLU A 486 2.78 -14.08 12.00
CA GLU A 486 4.25 -14.06 12.14
C GLU A 486 4.72 -12.62 12.37
N ASP A 487 5.94 -12.43 12.84
CA ASP A 487 6.62 -11.14 12.79
C ASP A 487 8.09 -11.30 12.45
N LYS A 488 8.85 -10.19 12.49
CA LYS A 488 10.29 -10.22 12.28
C LYS A 488 11.03 -10.02 13.58
N ILE A 489 12.17 -10.69 13.72
CA ILE A 489 13.08 -10.55 14.85
C ILE A 489 14.47 -10.14 14.36
N ASP A 490 15.13 -9.22 15.06
CA ASP A 490 16.49 -8.81 14.72
C ASP A 490 17.57 -9.65 15.42
N GLU A 491 18.83 -9.30 15.17
CA GLU A 491 20.02 -9.92 15.78
C GLU A 491 20.09 -9.76 17.31
N ARG A 492 19.21 -8.95 17.92
CA ARG A 492 19.14 -8.72 19.38
C ARG A 492 17.94 -9.37 20.04
N GLY A 493 17.10 -10.05 19.27
CA GLY A 493 15.83 -10.58 19.76
C GLY A 493 14.71 -9.55 19.82
N GLU A 494 14.88 -8.33 19.29
CA GLU A 494 13.79 -7.35 19.25
C GLU A 494 12.85 -7.65 18.08
N ARG A 495 11.56 -7.78 18.41
CA ARG A 495 10.48 -8.09 17.47
C ARG A 495 9.86 -6.84 16.83
N PHE A 496 9.58 -6.89 15.53
CA PHE A 496 9.08 -5.76 14.74
C PHE A 496 8.31 -6.21 13.48
N ALA A 497 7.60 -5.28 12.85
CA ALA A 497 6.88 -5.46 11.57
C ALA A 497 5.96 -6.72 11.53
N PRO A 498 4.93 -6.80 12.39
CA PRO A 498 4.03 -7.94 12.45
C PRO A 498 3.23 -8.14 11.15
N HIS A 499 3.03 -9.40 10.82
CA HIS A 499 2.23 -9.86 9.70
C HIS A 499 0.91 -10.45 10.17
N PHE A 500 -0.10 -9.59 10.34
CA PHE A 500 -1.46 -9.98 10.69
C PHE A 500 -2.26 -10.38 9.44
N LYS A 501 -2.40 -11.70 9.26
CA LYS A 501 -2.96 -12.39 8.09
C LYS A 501 -4.50 -12.45 8.15
N PRO A 502 -5.19 -12.55 7.01
CA PRO A 502 -6.59 -12.93 6.98
C PRO A 502 -6.75 -14.44 7.25
N ASP A 503 -7.98 -14.86 7.51
CA ASP A 503 -8.40 -16.26 7.40
C ASP A 503 -8.32 -16.75 5.94
N TRP A 504 -8.62 -18.03 5.69
CA TRP A 504 -8.31 -18.70 4.43
C TRP A 504 -8.90 -17.98 3.19
N SER A 505 -7.99 -17.59 2.29
CA SER A 505 -8.24 -16.74 1.12
C SER A 505 -7.59 -17.40 -0.12
N PRO A 506 -8.30 -18.34 -0.78
CA PRO A 506 -7.77 -19.05 -1.95
C PRO A 506 -7.50 -18.14 -3.16
N GLU A 507 -8.07 -16.93 -3.25
CA GLU A 507 -7.61 -15.96 -4.27
C GLU A 507 -6.27 -15.31 -3.89
N LEU A 508 -6.10 -14.88 -2.62
CA LEU A 508 -4.88 -14.20 -2.20
C LEU A 508 -3.67 -15.14 -2.25
N ILE A 509 -3.83 -16.42 -1.88
CA ILE A 509 -2.73 -17.40 -1.92
C ILE A 509 -2.19 -17.62 -3.34
N LEU A 510 -3.00 -17.45 -4.38
CA LEU A 510 -2.55 -17.53 -5.78
C LEU A 510 -1.74 -16.28 -6.21
N GLY A 511 -1.97 -15.13 -5.58
CA GLY A 511 -1.23 -13.90 -5.82
C GLY A 511 0.06 -13.76 -4.99
N GLN A 512 0.06 -14.30 -3.77
CA GLN A 512 1.12 -14.14 -2.78
C GLN A 512 1.05 -15.26 -1.73
N ASN A 513 2.18 -15.88 -1.37
CA ASN A 513 2.21 -16.75 -0.20
C ASN A 513 2.07 -15.92 1.09
N TYR A 514 0.83 -15.74 1.54
CA TYR A 514 0.56 -15.05 2.80
C TYR A 514 0.50 -16.03 4.00
N VAL A 515 0.37 -17.34 3.75
CA VAL A 515 0.36 -18.37 4.80
C VAL A 515 1.74 -18.49 5.44
N CYS A 516 2.79 -18.63 4.62
CA CYS A 516 4.20 -18.51 5.04
C CYS A 516 4.50 -19.28 6.35
N HIS A 517 4.81 -18.61 7.47
CA HIS A 517 5.11 -19.25 8.76
C HIS A 517 4.13 -18.81 9.87
N LEU A 518 3.84 -19.57 10.92
CA LEU A 518 4.06 -21.00 11.08
C LEU A 518 2.94 -21.74 10.34
N ALA A 519 3.28 -22.61 9.38
CA ALA A 519 2.32 -23.48 8.71
C ALA A 519 2.42 -24.91 9.27
N VAL A 520 1.30 -25.44 9.76
CA VAL A 520 1.18 -26.75 10.41
C VAL A 520 0.24 -27.63 9.60
N TYR A 521 0.67 -28.84 9.25
CA TYR A 521 -0.06 -29.75 8.39
C TYR A 521 -0.29 -31.09 9.09
N ARG A 522 -1.42 -31.75 8.84
CA ARG A 522 -1.58 -33.18 9.19
C ARG A 522 -0.52 -34.00 8.43
N ARG A 523 0.22 -34.86 9.11
CA ARG A 523 1.43 -35.50 8.54
C ARG A 523 1.13 -36.31 7.27
N ASP A 524 0.03 -37.04 7.28
CA ASP A 524 -0.44 -37.85 6.16
C ASP A 524 -0.99 -37.03 4.99
N LEU A 525 -1.48 -35.80 5.20
CA LEU A 525 -1.77 -34.86 4.11
C LEU A 525 -0.48 -34.48 3.36
N VAL A 526 0.59 -34.16 4.08
CA VAL A 526 1.91 -33.87 3.47
C VAL A 526 2.46 -35.08 2.73
N ALA A 527 2.28 -36.28 3.29
CA ALA A 527 2.65 -37.53 2.63
C ALA A 527 1.83 -37.77 1.35
N ALA A 528 0.51 -37.53 1.39
CA ALA A 528 -0.39 -37.71 0.25
C ALA A 528 -0.06 -36.77 -0.92
N VAL A 529 0.40 -35.55 -0.66
CA VAL A 529 0.87 -34.61 -1.70
C VAL A 529 2.35 -34.78 -2.08
N GLY A 530 3.07 -35.72 -1.47
CA GLY A 530 4.46 -36.05 -1.81
C GLY A 530 5.54 -35.14 -1.24
N GLY A 531 5.29 -34.47 -0.12
CA GLY A 531 6.29 -33.60 0.54
C GLY A 531 6.65 -32.34 -0.24
N LEU A 532 7.89 -31.86 -0.10
CA LEU A 532 8.41 -30.68 -0.79
C LEU A 532 9.02 -31.09 -2.13
N ARG A 533 8.72 -30.36 -3.22
CA ARG A 533 9.20 -30.71 -4.57
C ARG A 533 10.55 -30.03 -4.85
N PRO A 534 11.60 -30.77 -5.26
CA PRO A 534 12.82 -30.16 -5.79
C PRO A 534 12.54 -29.32 -7.04
N GLY A 535 13.23 -28.18 -7.19
CA GLY A 535 13.02 -27.22 -8.28
C GLY A 535 12.04 -26.09 -7.95
N TYR A 536 11.61 -25.99 -6.69
CA TYR A 536 10.77 -24.92 -6.13
C TYR A 536 11.48 -24.17 -4.99
N GLU A 537 12.79 -24.35 -4.83
CA GLU A 537 13.58 -23.70 -3.78
C GLU A 537 13.36 -22.18 -3.81
N GLY A 538 13.18 -21.57 -2.63
CA GLY A 538 12.77 -20.17 -2.45
C GLY A 538 11.25 -19.94 -2.53
N SER A 539 10.45 -20.96 -2.83
CA SER A 539 8.97 -20.94 -2.75
C SER A 539 8.39 -22.36 -2.53
N GLN A 540 9.17 -23.24 -1.88
CA GLN A 540 8.82 -24.65 -1.63
C GLN A 540 7.64 -24.80 -0.66
N ASP A 541 7.48 -23.81 0.21
CA ASP A 541 6.37 -23.59 1.12
C ASP A 541 5.09 -23.17 0.36
N HIS A 542 5.22 -22.27 -0.62
CA HIS A 542 4.11 -21.85 -1.49
C HIS A 542 3.61 -23.00 -2.36
N ASP A 543 4.54 -23.80 -2.90
CA ASP A 543 4.22 -25.05 -3.60
C ASP A 543 3.50 -26.06 -2.71
N LEU A 544 3.99 -26.28 -1.48
CA LEU A 544 3.37 -27.22 -0.55
C LEU A 544 1.96 -26.78 -0.14
N VAL A 545 1.75 -25.51 0.22
CA VAL A 545 0.42 -25.04 0.65
C VAL A 545 -0.59 -25.07 -0.50
N LEU A 546 -0.18 -24.75 -1.73
CA LEU A 546 -1.06 -24.82 -2.91
C LEU A 546 -1.46 -26.26 -3.26
N ARG A 547 -0.57 -27.24 -3.05
CA ARG A 547 -0.91 -28.66 -3.25
C ARG A 547 -1.76 -29.20 -2.10
N ALA A 548 -1.39 -28.91 -0.86
CA ALA A 548 -2.12 -29.38 0.32
C ALA A 548 -3.55 -28.83 0.37
N SER A 549 -3.73 -27.52 0.20
CA SER A 549 -5.05 -26.88 0.24
C SER A 549 -6.01 -27.33 -0.87
N ALA A 550 -5.49 -27.79 -2.02
CA ALA A 550 -6.31 -28.34 -3.11
C ALA A 550 -7.06 -29.63 -2.73
N HIS A 551 -6.61 -30.34 -1.70
CA HIS A 551 -7.29 -31.53 -1.15
C HIS A 551 -8.25 -31.21 0.00
N LEU A 552 -8.36 -29.94 0.43
CA LEU A 552 -9.09 -29.54 1.62
C LEU A 552 -10.31 -28.68 1.30
N LYS A 553 -11.35 -28.78 2.13
CA LYS A 553 -12.42 -27.78 2.19
C LYS A 553 -11.93 -26.57 3.00
N PRO A 554 -12.46 -25.36 2.77
CA PRO A 554 -12.11 -24.18 3.57
C PRO A 554 -12.26 -24.37 5.08
N ALA A 555 -13.24 -25.17 5.53
CA ALA A 555 -13.46 -25.46 6.96
C ALA A 555 -12.44 -26.44 7.58
N GLU A 556 -11.54 -27.01 6.78
CA GLU A 556 -10.43 -27.87 7.22
C GLU A 556 -9.09 -27.10 7.24
N ILE A 557 -9.13 -25.79 6.95
CA ILE A 557 -8.00 -24.87 7.00
C ILE A 557 -8.30 -23.82 8.08
N HIS A 558 -7.46 -23.73 9.10
CA HIS A 558 -7.68 -22.87 10.25
C HIS A 558 -6.57 -21.83 10.44
N HIS A 559 -6.94 -20.61 10.79
CA HIS A 559 -6.02 -19.52 11.07
C HIS A 559 -6.01 -19.23 12.58
N ILE A 560 -4.83 -19.25 13.18
CA ILE A 560 -4.58 -18.90 14.58
C ILE A 560 -4.06 -17.44 14.58
N PRO A 561 -4.89 -16.44 14.92
CA PRO A 561 -4.53 -15.02 14.82
C PRO A 561 -3.61 -14.56 15.98
N ARG A 562 -2.45 -15.20 16.08
CA ARG A 562 -1.39 -14.94 17.07
C ARG A 562 -0.04 -15.08 16.40
N VAL A 563 0.91 -14.24 16.80
CA VAL A 563 2.28 -14.34 16.31
C VAL A 563 2.97 -15.53 16.96
N LEU A 564 3.07 -16.64 16.23
CA LEU A 564 3.69 -17.89 16.72
C LEU A 564 5.07 -18.15 16.10
N TYR A 565 5.50 -17.31 15.16
CA TYR A 565 6.77 -17.42 14.43
C TYR A 565 7.50 -16.07 14.37
N HIS A 566 8.82 -16.11 14.53
CA HIS A 566 9.70 -14.95 14.52
C HIS A 566 10.75 -15.10 13.41
N TRP A 567 10.52 -14.46 12.26
CA TRP A 567 11.38 -14.54 11.08
C TRP A 567 12.58 -13.60 11.19
N ARG A 568 13.80 -14.13 11.11
CA ARG A 568 15.02 -13.37 11.39
C ARG A 568 15.42 -12.47 10.23
N ALA A 569 15.50 -11.18 10.52
CA ALA A 569 15.84 -10.14 9.56
C ALA A 569 17.36 -9.88 9.49
N ALA A 570 18.15 -10.92 9.16
CA ALA A 570 19.60 -10.80 8.98
C ALA A 570 19.98 -10.02 7.71
N VAL A 571 21.16 -9.37 7.72
CA VAL A 571 21.68 -8.63 6.56
C VAL A 571 21.99 -9.59 5.41
N GLY A 572 21.25 -9.47 4.30
CA GLY A 572 21.34 -10.38 3.14
C GLY A 572 20.28 -11.49 3.11
N SER A 573 19.42 -11.59 4.14
CA SER A 573 18.24 -12.46 4.14
C SER A 573 17.14 -11.92 3.22
N THR A 574 16.34 -12.84 2.66
CA THR A 574 15.08 -12.59 1.96
C THR A 574 14.15 -11.66 2.76
N ALA A 575 14.21 -11.74 4.10
CA ALA A 575 13.45 -10.89 5.02
C ALA A 575 13.76 -9.39 4.89
N PHE A 576 14.92 -8.99 4.38
CA PHE A 576 15.38 -7.59 4.31
C PHE A 576 15.33 -6.99 2.89
N GLU A 577 15.33 -7.81 1.84
CA GLU A 577 15.48 -7.36 0.45
C GLU A 577 14.31 -7.78 -0.47
N LEU A 578 13.55 -6.80 -0.98
CA LEU A 578 12.69 -6.97 -2.18
C LEU A 578 13.49 -7.29 -3.46
N THR A 579 14.82 -7.16 -3.40
CA THR A 579 15.80 -7.57 -4.42
C THR A 579 16.30 -9.01 -4.26
N ALA A 580 15.79 -9.77 -3.28
CA ALA A 580 16.22 -11.14 -3.02
C ALA A 580 15.96 -12.05 -4.23
N LYS A 581 17.03 -12.24 -5.01
CA LYS A 581 17.34 -13.31 -5.98
C LYS A 581 16.12 -13.77 -6.83
N PRO A 582 16.03 -13.37 -8.12
CA PRO A 582 14.88 -13.63 -9.00
C PRO A 582 14.35 -15.07 -9.13
N TYR A 583 15.12 -16.10 -8.71
CA TYR A 583 14.68 -17.49 -8.76
C TYR A 583 13.46 -17.75 -7.86
N ALA A 584 13.37 -17.12 -6.68
CA ALA A 584 12.25 -17.34 -5.75
C ALA A 584 10.93 -16.92 -6.38
N LEU A 585 10.86 -15.72 -6.96
CA LEU A 585 9.67 -15.24 -7.65
C LEU A 585 9.30 -16.11 -8.88
N LEU A 586 10.28 -16.69 -9.57
CA LEU A 586 10.06 -17.63 -10.67
C LEU A 586 9.60 -19.02 -10.19
N ALA A 587 10.07 -19.48 -9.02
CA ALA A 587 9.61 -20.68 -8.35
C ALA A 587 8.15 -20.54 -7.88
N GLY A 588 7.80 -19.40 -7.26
CA GLY A 588 6.42 -19.06 -6.92
C GLY A 588 5.52 -18.94 -8.15
N GLN A 589 5.99 -18.33 -9.25
CA GLN A 589 5.24 -18.34 -10.52
C GLN A 589 4.99 -19.78 -11.00
N ARG A 590 5.97 -20.68 -10.90
CA ARG A 590 5.82 -22.08 -11.29
C ARG A 590 4.84 -22.83 -10.38
N ALA A 591 4.92 -22.64 -9.07
CA ALA A 591 4.01 -23.25 -8.10
C ALA A 591 2.54 -22.90 -8.40
N VAL A 592 2.27 -21.62 -8.67
CA VAL A 592 0.94 -21.15 -9.06
C VAL A 592 0.55 -21.68 -10.45
N ALA A 593 1.46 -21.70 -11.43
CA ALA A 593 1.17 -22.21 -12.77
C ALA A 593 0.78 -23.70 -12.77
N ASP A 594 1.52 -24.52 -12.02
CA ASP A 594 1.21 -25.95 -11.81
C ASP A 594 -0.18 -26.13 -11.16
N HIS A 595 -0.46 -25.35 -10.11
CA HIS A 595 -1.75 -25.41 -9.41
C HIS A 595 -2.92 -25.00 -10.35
N LEU A 596 -2.76 -23.92 -11.12
CA LEU A 596 -3.78 -23.48 -12.09
C LEU A 596 -3.97 -24.50 -13.22
N ALA A 597 -2.90 -25.11 -13.74
CA ALA A 597 -2.99 -26.14 -14.78
C ALA A 597 -3.84 -27.35 -14.36
N ALA A 598 -3.84 -27.70 -13.07
CA ALA A 598 -4.63 -28.79 -12.51
C ALA A 598 -6.07 -28.39 -12.11
N HIS A 599 -6.29 -27.17 -11.60
CA HIS A 599 -7.57 -26.79 -10.96
C HIS A 599 -8.35 -25.68 -11.68
N ALA A 600 -7.71 -24.93 -12.58
CA ALA A 600 -8.31 -23.82 -13.32
C ALA A 600 -7.76 -23.74 -14.77
N PRO A 601 -8.06 -24.73 -15.64
CA PRO A 601 -7.57 -24.75 -17.02
C PRO A 601 -7.90 -23.45 -17.77
N GLY A 602 -6.87 -22.85 -18.39
CA GLY A 602 -6.98 -21.57 -19.12
C GLY A 602 -6.73 -20.32 -18.26
N ALA A 603 -6.59 -20.44 -16.93
CA ALA A 603 -6.05 -19.36 -16.11
C ALA A 603 -4.53 -19.28 -16.24
N GLU A 604 -3.99 -18.06 -16.34
CA GLU A 604 -2.57 -17.80 -16.50
C GLU A 604 -1.98 -17.03 -15.31
N VAL A 605 -0.70 -17.27 -15.02
CA VAL A 605 0.08 -16.48 -14.05
C VAL A 605 1.36 -15.94 -14.69
N ALA A 606 1.59 -14.63 -14.52
CA ALA A 606 2.74 -13.94 -15.08
C ALA A 606 3.39 -12.99 -14.08
N VAL A 607 4.72 -12.95 -14.06
CA VAL A 607 5.46 -11.94 -13.30
C VAL A 607 5.27 -10.56 -13.93
N ARG A 608 4.80 -9.59 -13.13
CA ARG A 608 4.62 -8.17 -13.49
C ARG A 608 5.06 -7.31 -12.30
N HIS A 609 6.00 -6.39 -12.52
CA HIS A 609 6.52 -5.48 -11.47
C HIS A 609 6.98 -6.21 -10.18
N ASN A 610 7.72 -7.32 -10.34
CA ASN A 610 8.22 -8.16 -9.23
C ASN A 610 7.11 -8.84 -8.38
N ARG A 611 5.94 -9.12 -8.98
CA ARG A 611 4.78 -9.75 -8.33
C ARG A 611 4.10 -10.72 -9.29
N LEU A 612 3.33 -11.67 -8.77
CA LEU A 612 2.46 -12.52 -9.58
C LEU A 612 1.18 -11.77 -9.94
N ARG A 613 0.84 -11.75 -11.24
CA ARG A 613 -0.47 -11.34 -11.75
C ARG A 613 -1.16 -12.57 -12.33
N LEU A 614 -2.40 -12.78 -11.90
CA LEU A 614 -3.32 -13.76 -12.46
C LEU A 614 -4.11 -13.13 -13.62
N THR A 615 -4.48 -13.95 -14.60
CA THR A 615 -5.44 -13.61 -15.65
C THR A 615 -6.38 -14.80 -15.82
N TRP A 616 -7.68 -14.56 -15.66
CA TRP A 616 -8.71 -15.59 -15.78
C TRP A 616 -9.35 -15.56 -17.17
N PRO A 617 -9.67 -16.72 -17.78
CA PRO A 617 -10.26 -16.77 -19.11
C PRO A 617 -11.73 -16.36 -19.06
N LEU A 618 -12.21 -15.71 -20.12
CA LEU A 618 -13.64 -15.60 -20.39
C LEU A 618 -14.14 -16.91 -21.05
N PRO A 619 -15.40 -17.32 -20.80
CA PRO A 619 -16.06 -18.33 -21.61
C PRO A 619 -16.14 -17.91 -23.08
N ASP A 620 -16.19 -18.88 -24.00
CA ASP A 620 -16.49 -18.68 -25.41
C ASP A 620 -17.74 -19.51 -25.79
N PRO A 621 -18.87 -18.89 -26.17
CA PRO A 621 -19.10 -17.45 -26.25
C PRO A 621 -19.10 -16.76 -24.87
N ALA A 622 -18.64 -15.51 -24.84
CA ALA A 622 -18.68 -14.70 -23.63
C ALA A 622 -20.14 -14.37 -23.24
N PRO A 623 -20.53 -14.52 -21.96
CA PRO A 623 -21.92 -14.34 -21.55
C PRO A 623 -22.36 -12.88 -21.68
N LYS A 624 -23.62 -12.64 -22.03
CA LYS A 624 -24.15 -11.30 -22.17
C LYS A 624 -24.19 -10.58 -20.83
N VAL A 625 -23.72 -9.33 -20.79
CA VAL A 625 -23.80 -8.45 -19.62
C VAL A 625 -24.92 -7.42 -19.79
N THR A 626 -25.72 -7.19 -18.76
CA THR A 626 -26.55 -5.98 -18.64
C THR A 626 -25.92 -5.04 -17.61
N VAL A 627 -25.44 -3.88 -18.07
CA VAL A 627 -25.00 -2.77 -17.22
C VAL A 627 -26.21 -1.95 -16.82
N ILE A 628 -26.44 -1.77 -15.53
CA ILE A 628 -27.57 -1.03 -14.97
C ILE A 628 -27.03 0.26 -14.37
N VAL A 629 -27.52 1.40 -14.88
CA VAL A 629 -27.09 2.74 -14.48
C VAL A 629 -28.30 3.54 -14.00
N PRO A 630 -28.56 3.62 -12.68
CA PRO A 630 -29.55 4.53 -12.12
C PRO A 630 -29.10 5.99 -12.23
N THR A 631 -30.01 6.88 -12.61
CA THR A 631 -29.74 8.32 -12.68
C THR A 631 -30.94 9.16 -12.25
N ARG A 632 -30.65 10.38 -11.81
CA ARG A 632 -31.59 11.48 -11.61
C ARG A 632 -30.84 12.77 -11.88
N ASP A 633 -31.27 13.50 -12.90
CA ASP A 633 -30.63 14.75 -13.33
C ASP A 633 -29.14 14.58 -13.70
N GLN A 634 -28.32 15.63 -13.61
CA GLN A 634 -26.86 15.56 -13.79
C GLN A 634 -26.43 15.02 -15.17
N ALA A 635 -27.03 15.57 -16.23
CA ALA A 635 -26.82 15.14 -17.61
C ALA A 635 -25.34 14.96 -18.00
N ALA A 636 -24.47 15.94 -17.70
CA ALA A 636 -23.06 15.88 -18.10
C ALA A 636 -22.29 14.71 -17.46
N MET A 637 -22.60 14.38 -16.20
CA MET A 637 -21.99 13.25 -15.48
C MET A 637 -22.48 11.91 -16.07
N THR A 638 -23.80 11.80 -16.25
CA THR A 638 -24.44 10.63 -16.85
C THR A 638 -23.94 10.38 -18.28
N GLU A 639 -23.73 11.43 -19.07
CA GLU A 639 -23.14 11.34 -20.41
C GLU A 639 -21.69 10.83 -20.36
N GLN A 640 -20.84 11.38 -19.48
CA GLN A 640 -19.45 10.95 -19.33
C GLN A 640 -19.34 9.46 -18.96
N CYS A 641 -20.15 8.99 -18.00
CA CYS A 641 -20.25 7.57 -17.65
C CYS A 641 -20.68 6.71 -18.84
N LEU A 642 -21.79 7.08 -19.51
CA LEU A 642 -22.32 6.30 -20.64
C LEU A 642 -21.43 6.32 -21.87
N ASP A 643 -20.71 7.42 -22.15
CA ASP A 643 -19.75 7.48 -23.24
C ASP A 643 -18.57 6.55 -22.99
N ALA A 644 -17.99 6.56 -21.79
CA ALA A 644 -16.90 5.64 -21.42
C ALA A 644 -17.36 4.17 -21.42
N VAL A 645 -18.56 3.87 -20.90
CA VAL A 645 -19.12 2.51 -20.94
C VAL A 645 -19.38 2.04 -22.38
N LEU A 646 -20.00 2.87 -23.24
CA LEU A 646 -20.42 2.45 -24.58
C LEU A 646 -19.29 2.43 -25.62
N HIS A 647 -18.27 3.30 -25.49
CA HIS A 647 -17.20 3.42 -26.49
C HIS A 647 -15.87 2.81 -26.04
N ASP A 648 -15.51 2.95 -24.76
CA ASP A 648 -14.18 2.50 -24.29
C ASP A 648 -14.18 1.06 -23.76
N THR A 649 -15.34 0.43 -23.52
CA THR A 649 -15.42 -0.96 -23.07
C THR A 649 -15.21 -1.96 -24.20
N ALA A 650 -14.17 -2.81 -24.09
CA ALA A 650 -13.83 -3.83 -25.10
C ALA A 650 -14.62 -5.16 -24.98
N TYR A 651 -15.56 -5.27 -24.04
CA TYR A 651 -16.35 -6.48 -23.86
C TYR A 651 -17.31 -6.72 -25.05
N PRO A 652 -17.39 -7.94 -25.61
CA PRO A 652 -18.05 -8.16 -26.90
C PRO A 652 -19.57 -8.01 -26.85
N ASP A 653 -20.25 -8.64 -25.88
CA ASP A 653 -21.72 -8.66 -25.78
C ASP A 653 -22.22 -8.04 -24.48
N PHE A 654 -22.63 -6.78 -24.55
CA PHE A 654 -23.29 -6.10 -23.44
C PHE A 654 -24.39 -5.15 -23.93
N GLU A 655 -25.34 -4.91 -23.03
CA GLU A 655 -26.33 -3.85 -23.12
C GLU A 655 -26.27 -2.95 -21.88
N VAL A 656 -26.86 -1.76 -21.96
CA VAL A 656 -26.96 -0.79 -20.87
C VAL A 656 -28.43 -0.44 -20.65
N ILE A 657 -28.90 -0.52 -19.40
CA ILE A 657 -30.18 0.02 -18.97
C ILE A 657 -29.91 1.29 -18.17
N LEU A 658 -30.28 2.44 -18.75
CA LEU A 658 -30.30 3.72 -18.05
C LEU A 658 -31.64 3.87 -17.34
N VAL A 659 -31.64 3.91 -16.01
CA VAL A 659 -32.86 4.02 -15.19
C VAL A 659 -33.03 5.48 -14.77
N ASP A 660 -33.88 6.21 -15.48
CA ASP A 660 -34.27 7.59 -15.16
C ASP A 660 -35.29 7.61 -14.02
N ASN A 661 -34.87 8.07 -12.86
CA ASN A 661 -35.71 8.17 -11.67
C ASN A 661 -36.23 9.60 -11.46
N ASP A 662 -37.20 10.02 -12.28
CA ASP A 662 -37.87 11.33 -12.20
C ASP A 662 -36.92 12.53 -12.39
N SER A 663 -36.03 12.48 -13.39
CA SER A 663 -35.20 13.63 -13.77
C SER A 663 -36.08 14.81 -14.23
N ARG A 664 -35.68 16.03 -13.87
CA ARG A 664 -36.43 17.27 -14.08
C ARG A 664 -35.65 18.33 -14.86
N GLU A 665 -34.33 18.21 -14.95
CA GLU A 665 -33.48 19.10 -15.72
C GLU A 665 -33.70 18.90 -17.22
N ALA A 666 -33.96 20.00 -17.93
CA ALA A 666 -34.09 20.01 -19.39
C ALA A 666 -32.83 19.45 -20.10
N ALA A 667 -31.65 19.59 -19.50
CA ALA A 667 -30.41 18.99 -19.98
C ALA A 667 -30.47 17.45 -19.98
N SER A 668 -31.07 16.85 -18.96
CA SER A 668 -31.20 15.39 -18.84
C SER A 668 -32.25 14.86 -19.81
N HIS A 669 -33.37 15.55 -19.98
CA HIS A 669 -34.35 15.20 -21.03
C HIS A 669 -33.75 15.29 -22.44
N ALA A 670 -32.97 16.33 -22.72
CA ALA A 670 -32.26 16.49 -23.99
C ALA A 670 -31.19 15.41 -24.22
N LEU A 671 -30.46 15.01 -23.17
CA LEU A 671 -29.54 13.88 -23.19
C LEU A 671 -30.30 12.57 -23.52
N PHE A 672 -31.36 12.26 -22.78
CA PHE A 672 -32.12 11.02 -22.96
C PHE A 672 -32.74 10.93 -24.36
N ALA A 673 -33.27 12.02 -24.90
CA ALA A 673 -33.79 12.08 -26.26
C ALA A 673 -32.73 11.79 -27.33
N ARG A 674 -31.49 12.29 -27.14
CA ARG A 674 -30.35 11.98 -28.02
C ARG A 674 -29.84 10.55 -27.85
N LEU A 675 -29.86 10.04 -26.63
CA LEU A 675 -29.38 8.69 -26.29
C LEU A 675 -30.34 7.58 -26.69
N ALA A 676 -31.65 7.84 -26.81
CA ALA A 676 -32.67 6.86 -27.20
C ALA A 676 -32.43 6.18 -28.57
N ALA A 677 -31.59 6.78 -29.43
CA ALA A 677 -31.20 6.22 -30.72
C ALA A 677 -29.90 5.39 -30.69
N ARG A 678 -29.20 5.29 -29.55
CA ARG A 678 -27.92 4.56 -29.48
C ARG A 678 -28.14 3.03 -29.44
N PRO A 679 -27.37 2.25 -30.23
CA PRO A 679 -27.39 0.80 -30.09
C PRO A 679 -26.88 0.40 -28.70
N ARG A 680 -27.32 -0.77 -28.22
CA ARG A 680 -27.02 -1.35 -26.89
C ARG A 680 -27.56 -0.57 -25.68
N LEU A 681 -28.17 0.61 -25.83
CA LEU A 681 -28.71 1.40 -24.72
C LEU A 681 -30.25 1.35 -24.70
N ARG A 682 -30.84 1.08 -23.53
CA ARG A 682 -32.29 1.16 -23.28
C ARG A 682 -32.56 2.11 -22.12
N LEU A 683 -33.40 3.11 -22.35
CA LEU A 683 -33.93 3.99 -21.30
C LEU A 683 -35.13 3.34 -20.62
N ARG A 684 -35.16 3.37 -19.28
CA ARG A 684 -36.33 3.00 -18.46
C ARG A 684 -36.67 4.17 -17.54
N HIS A 685 -37.92 4.63 -17.58
CA HIS A 685 -38.43 5.60 -16.61
C HIS A 685 -38.96 4.89 -15.36
N ALA A 686 -38.61 5.39 -14.18
CA ALA A 686 -39.01 4.87 -12.88
C ALA A 686 -39.41 6.03 -11.96
N PRO A 687 -40.60 6.62 -12.11
CA PRO A 687 -41.02 7.80 -11.35
C PRO A 687 -41.23 7.47 -9.86
N GLY A 688 -40.87 8.40 -8.96
CA GLY A 688 -41.09 8.26 -7.53
C GLY A 688 -39.96 8.80 -6.65
N PRO A 689 -39.96 8.51 -5.33
CA PRO A 689 -38.82 8.79 -4.46
C PRO A 689 -37.59 7.99 -4.90
N PHE A 690 -36.39 8.50 -4.61
CA PHE A 690 -35.15 7.79 -4.93
C PHE A 690 -34.95 6.61 -3.98
N ASN A 691 -34.84 5.41 -4.55
CA ASN A 691 -34.52 4.16 -3.85
C ASN A 691 -33.61 3.35 -4.77
N TYR A 692 -32.30 3.43 -4.52
CA TYR A 692 -31.26 2.79 -5.32
C TYR A 692 -31.52 1.28 -5.47
N SER A 693 -31.87 0.62 -4.37
CA SER A 693 -32.17 -0.82 -4.34
C SER A 693 -33.38 -1.19 -5.19
N ALA A 694 -34.47 -0.41 -5.12
CA ALA A 694 -35.66 -0.64 -5.94
C ALA A 694 -35.36 -0.44 -7.43
N LEU A 695 -34.67 0.65 -7.80
CA LEU A 695 -34.31 0.96 -9.19
C LEU A 695 -33.46 -0.13 -9.83
N ASN A 696 -32.48 -0.66 -9.09
CA ASN A 696 -31.62 -1.74 -9.56
C ASN A 696 -32.36 -3.08 -9.65
N ASN A 697 -33.17 -3.44 -8.65
CA ASN A 697 -34.02 -4.64 -8.71
C ASN A 697 -34.95 -4.61 -9.92
N ASP A 698 -35.57 -3.46 -10.15
CA ASP A 698 -36.50 -3.26 -11.26
C ASP A 698 -35.83 -3.44 -12.62
N ALA A 699 -34.67 -2.82 -12.82
CA ALA A 699 -33.89 -2.97 -14.05
C ALA A 699 -33.31 -4.39 -14.23
N ALA A 700 -32.91 -5.07 -13.14
CA ALA A 700 -32.44 -6.45 -13.17
C ALA A 700 -33.53 -7.43 -13.65
N ARG A 701 -34.82 -7.16 -13.37
CA ARG A 701 -35.94 -7.95 -13.90
C ARG A 701 -36.10 -7.81 -15.42
N ASP A 702 -35.79 -6.63 -15.98
CA ASP A 702 -35.90 -6.36 -17.42
C ASP A 702 -34.62 -6.71 -18.21
N ALA A 703 -33.50 -6.91 -17.52
CA ALA A 703 -32.20 -7.23 -18.10
C ALA A 703 -32.29 -8.45 -19.05
N ALA A 704 -31.47 -8.48 -20.09
CA ALA A 704 -31.32 -9.65 -20.97
C ALA A 704 -29.99 -10.41 -20.80
N GLY A 705 -29.04 -9.90 -20.00
CA GLY A 705 -27.75 -10.57 -19.74
C GLY A 705 -27.76 -11.53 -18.56
N ASP A 706 -27.05 -12.65 -18.67
CA ASP A 706 -26.85 -13.61 -17.56
C ASP A 706 -25.97 -13.02 -16.45
N ILE A 707 -25.18 -11.99 -16.79
CA ILE A 707 -24.38 -11.20 -15.86
C ILE A 707 -25.01 -9.81 -15.69
N LEU A 708 -25.15 -9.39 -14.43
CA LEU A 708 -25.56 -8.03 -14.05
C LEU A 708 -24.33 -7.23 -13.63
N CYS A 709 -24.24 -5.99 -14.11
CA CYS A 709 -23.25 -5.01 -13.66
C CYS A 709 -24.00 -3.78 -13.14
N PHE A 710 -23.99 -3.57 -11.83
CA PHE A 710 -24.53 -2.36 -11.21
C PHE A 710 -23.45 -1.28 -11.20
N LEU A 711 -23.74 -0.11 -11.78
CA LEU A 711 -22.78 0.96 -11.99
C LEU A 711 -23.43 2.31 -11.69
N ASN A 712 -22.79 3.15 -10.87
CA ASN A 712 -23.28 4.51 -10.66
C ASN A 712 -23.07 5.38 -11.92
N ASN A 713 -23.95 6.36 -12.11
CA ASN A 713 -23.85 7.31 -13.23
C ASN A 713 -22.67 8.30 -13.13
N ASP A 714 -21.89 8.26 -12.04
CA ASP A 714 -20.68 9.05 -11.79
C ASP A 714 -19.38 8.21 -11.76
N CYS A 715 -19.40 7.03 -12.41
CA CYS A 715 -18.24 6.17 -12.63
C CYS A 715 -17.71 6.21 -14.08
N GLU A 716 -16.39 6.26 -14.25
CA GLU A 716 -15.69 6.27 -15.56
C GLU A 716 -14.63 5.15 -15.61
N PRO A 717 -14.79 4.12 -16.47
CA PRO A 717 -13.76 3.12 -16.72
C PRO A 717 -12.45 3.70 -17.27
N LEU A 718 -11.32 3.37 -16.62
CA LEU A 718 -9.98 3.82 -17.02
C LEU A 718 -9.23 2.83 -17.92
N ARG A 719 -9.82 1.67 -18.21
CA ARG A 719 -9.23 0.62 -19.05
C ARG A 719 -10.30 -0.11 -19.87
N PRO A 720 -10.07 -0.44 -21.15
CA PRO A 720 -11.05 -1.16 -21.96
C PRO A 720 -11.40 -2.56 -21.49
N ASP A 721 -10.47 -3.24 -20.80
CA ASP A 721 -10.62 -4.61 -20.30
C ASP A 721 -11.34 -4.71 -18.95
N TRP A 722 -11.79 -3.59 -18.35
CA TRP A 722 -12.37 -3.55 -17.01
C TRP A 722 -13.52 -4.56 -16.81
N LEU A 723 -14.45 -4.63 -17.75
CA LEU A 723 -15.62 -5.51 -17.64
C LEU A 723 -15.24 -6.97 -17.90
N ALA A 724 -14.28 -7.24 -18.79
CA ALA A 724 -13.75 -8.58 -19.03
C ALA A 724 -13.06 -9.15 -17.77
N GLU A 725 -12.23 -8.35 -17.10
CA GLU A 725 -11.56 -8.70 -15.83
C GLU A 725 -12.58 -9.05 -14.73
N MET A 726 -13.68 -8.29 -14.61
CA MET A 726 -14.72 -8.57 -13.62
C MET A 726 -15.59 -9.78 -13.99
N VAL A 727 -15.95 -9.94 -15.27
CA VAL A 727 -16.81 -11.04 -15.74
C VAL A 727 -16.07 -12.38 -15.64
N ALA A 728 -14.78 -12.45 -16.02
CA ALA A 728 -13.98 -13.66 -15.92
C ALA A 728 -13.89 -14.20 -14.48
N LEU A 729 -13.97 -13.32 -13.47
CA LEU A 729 -14.13 -13.70 -12.08
C LEU A 729 -15.59 -14.07 -11.75
N ALA A 730 -16.56 -13.26 -12.16
CA ALA A 730 -17.97 -13.43 -11.79
C ALA A 730 -18.63 -14.69 -12.37
N VAL A 731 -18.15 -15.23 -13.49
CA VAL A 731 -18.66 -16.50 -14.05
C VAL A 731 -18.29 -17.74 -13.23
N ARG A 732 -17.27 -17.65 -12.38
CA ARG A 732 -16.75 -18.81 -11.61
C ARG A 732 -17.78 -19.23 -10.55
N PRO A 733 -18.22 -20.51 -10.48
CA PRO A 733 -19.35 -20.92 -9.65
C PRO A 733 -19.27 -20.52 -8.16
N ALA A 734 -18.07 -20.60 -7.58
CA ALA A 734 -17.80 -20.24 -6.18
C ALA A 734 -17.88 -18.72 -5.90
N VAL A 735 -17.71 -17.88 -6.92
CA VAL A 735 -17.82 -16.42 -6.80
C VAL A 735 -19.30 -16.02 -6.87
N GLY A 736 -19.70 -15.08 -6.02
CA GLY A 736 -21.06 -14.55 -5.98
C GLY A 736 -21.16 -13.07 -6.32
N ALA A 737 -20.12 -12.26 -6.05
CA ALA A 737 -20.02 -10.87 -6.49
C ALA A 737 -18.56 -10.44 -6.68
N VAL A 738 -18.32 -9.49 -7.58
CA VAL A 738 -17.01 -8.93 -7.91
C VAL A 738 -17.06 -7.40 -7.89
N GLY A 739 -16.13 -6.76 -7.19
CA GLY A 739 -15.97 -5.30 -7.16
C GLY A 739 -14.65 -4.83 -7.77
N ALA A 740 -14.68 -3.62 -8.34
CA ALA A 740 -13.52 -3.00 -9.00
C ALA A 740 -12.65 -2.17 -8.03
N MET A 741 -11.44 -1.81 -8.46
CA MET A 741 -10.71 -0.69 -7.84
C MET A 741 -11.35 0.63 -8.27
N LEU A 742 -11.92 1.37 -7.31
CA LEU A 742 -12.39 2.72 -7.55
C LEU A 742 -11.37 3.73 -7.04
N LEU A 743 -11.07 4.72 -7.89
CA LEU A 743 -10.23 5.87 -7.56
C LEU A 743 -11.09 7.12 -7.40
N TYR A 744 -10.70 7.98 -6.47
CA TYR A 744 -11.10 9.38 -6.48
C TYR A 744 -10.61 10.08 -7.76
N PRO A 745 -11.20 11.21 -8.18
CA PRO A 745 -10.73 12.00 -9.31
C PRO A 745 -9.28 12.52 -9.16
N ASP A 746 -8.76 12.59 -7.92
CA ASP A 746 -7.34 12.90 -7.73
C ASP A 746 -6.43 11.71 -8.13
N GLN A 747 -6.92 10.46 -8.12
CA GLN A 747 -6.22 9.17 -8.31
C GLN A 747 -5.68 8.52 -7.01
N THR A 748 -6.23 8.90 -5.86
CA THR A 748 -6.15 8.07 -4.64
C THR A 748 -7.21 6.96 -4.67
N VAL A 749 -6.95 5.84 -4.00
CA VAL A 749 -7.89 4.74 -3.80
C VAL A 749 -9.08 5.23 -2.97
N GLN A 750 -10.28 4.97 -3.47
CA GLN A 750 -11.54 5.15 -2.77
C GLN A 750 -12.15 3.81 -2.37
N HIS A 751 -12.02 2.78 -3.21
CA HIS A 751 -12.52 1.44 -2.90
C HIS A 751 -11.49 0.37 -3.22
N ALA A 752 -11.05 -0.33 -2.18
CA ALA A 752 -10.29 -1.57 -2.27
C ALA A 752 -11.00 -2.70 -1.50
N GLY A 753 -12.31 -2.84 -1.71
CA GLY A 753 -13.18 -3.67 -0.87
C GLY A 753 -13.61 -2.97 0.42
N LEU A 754 -14.57 -3.59 1.10
CA LEU A 754 -15.09 -3.18 2.40
C LEU A 754 -14.70 -4.23 3.45
N HIS A 755 -14.31 -3.74 4.63
CA HIS A 755 -14.10 -4.55 5.83
C HIS A 755 -15.19 -4.27 6.86
N LEU A 756 -15.60 -5.29 7.63
CA LEU A 756 -16.64 -5.13 8.66
C LEU A 756 -16.03 -4.56 9.95
N ILE A 757 -16.73 -3.62 10.57
CA ILE A 757 -16.24 -2.86 11.74
C ILE A 757 -17.20 -2.90 12.93
N GLY A 758 -17.90 -4.03 13.10
CA GLY A 758 -18.84 -4.25 14.19
C GLY A 758 -20.04 -3.31 14.13
N GLY A 759 -20.22 -2.49 15.17
CA GLY A 759 -21.38 -1.63 15.32
C GLY A 759 -21.59 -0.64 14.17
N ASP A 760 -20.55 -0.16 13.51
CA ASP A 760 -20.68 0.78 12.39
C ASP A 760 -20.64 0.10 11.01
N VAL A 761 -20.99 -1.20 11.00
CA VAL A 761 -21.24 -2.04 9.82
C VAL A 761 -19.98 -2.31 9.01
N ALA A 762 -19.54 -1.37 8.17
CA ALA A 762 -18.43 -1.58 7.25
C ALA A 762 -17.71 -0.26 6.86
N ARG A 763 -16.44 -0.38 6.47
CA ARG A 763 -15.61 0.74 6.00
C ARG A 763 -14.80 0.34 4.77
N HIS A 764 -14.56 1.29 3.86
CA HIS A 764 -13.70 1.09 2.70
C HIS A 764 -12.25 0.94 3.16
N GLY A 765 -11.58 -0.14 2.77
CA GLY A 765 -10.17 -0.36 3.13
C GLY A 765 -9.19 0.38 2.22
N LEU A 766 -8.01 0.70 2.75
CA LEU A 766 -6.83 1.20 2.04
C LEU A 766 -7.08 2.55 1.32
N THR A 767 -8.00 3.35 1.85
CA THR A 767 -8.41 4.62 1.24
C THR A 767 -7.31 5.69 1.29
N GLY A 768 -7.32 6.60 0.31
CA GLY A 768 -6.39 7.72 0.26
C GLY A 768 -4.96 7.37 -0.19
N LEU A 769 -4.61 6.09 -0.33
CA LEU A 769 -3.35 5.59 -0.92
C LEU A 769 -3.35 5.73 -2.44
N GLY A 770 -2.20 5.54 -3.08
CA GLY A 770 -2.07 5.32 -4.52
C GLY A 770 -2.31 3.87 -4.91
N ALA A 771 -2.86 3.65 -6.11
CA ALA A 771 -3.04 2.32 -6.68
C ALA A 771 -1.73 1.53 -6.82
N ASP A 772 -0.60 2.23 -6.91
CA ASP A 772 0.76 1.72 -7.03
C ASP A 772 1.56 1.70 -5.71
N GLU A 773 0.92 2.01 -4.58
CA GLU A 773 1.56 2.02 -3.25
C GLU A 773 1.41 0.67 -2.51
N GLY A 774 0.55 -0.24 -3.00
CA GLY A 774 0.40 -1.61 -2.49
C GLY A 774 -0.42 -1.75 -1.21
N GLY A 775 -0.35 -0.77 -0.32
CA GLY A 775 -1.01 -0.82 0.97
C GLY A 775 -0.49 -1.95 1.86
N TYR A 776 -1.27 -2.31 2.88
CA TYR A 776 -0.90 -3.35 3.83
C TYR A 776 -0.57 -4.67 3.13
N MET A 777 0.65 -5.19 3.33
CA MET A 777 1.22 -6.40 2.68
C MET A 777 1.16 -6.46 1.15
N GLY A 778 0.89 -5.36 0.46
CA GLY A 778 0.69 -5.39 -0.99
C GLY A 778 -0.71 -5.81 -1.43
N ARG A 779 -1.70 -5.84 -0.52
CA ARG A 779 -3.11 -6.18 -0.82
C ARG A 779 -3.64 -5.46 -2.08
N LEU A 780 -3.29 -4.20 -2.34
CA LEU A 780 -3.72 -3.46 -3.55
C LEU A 780 -3.26 -4.06 -4.88
N TYR A 781 -2.34 -5.03 -4.89
CA TYR A 781 -1.85 -5.69 -6.12
C TYR A 781 -2.54 -7.02 -6.44
N HIS A 782 -3.26 -7.59 -5.48
CA HIS A 782 -3.79 -8.95 -5.58
C HIS A 782 -5.31 -8.99 -5.56
N ILE A 783 -5.88 -9.85 -6.41
CA ILE A 783 -7.27 -10.29 -6.30
C ILE A 783 -7.41 -10.99 -4.94
N ARG A 784 -8.48 -10.67 -4.21
CA ARG A 784 -8.74 -11.30 -2.90
C ARG A 784 -10.24 -11.30 -2.58
N GLU A 785 -10.61 -12.20 -1.69
CA GLU A 785 -11.87 -12.11 -0.96
C GLU A 785 -11.91 -10.85 -0.07
N VAL A 786 -13.10 -10.27 0.05
CA VAL A 786 -13.42 -9.16 0.94
C VAL A 786 -14.82 -9.36 1.53
N ALA A 787 -15.15 -8.69 2.63
CA ALA A 787 -16.43 -8.92 3.28
C ALA A 787 -17.61 -8.39 2.45
N ALA A 788 -17.41 -7.28 1.75
CA ALA A 788 -18.32 -6.70 0.78
C ALA A 788 -17.56 -5.86 -0.27
N VAL A 789 -18.23 -5.55 -1.38
CA VAL A 789 -17.81 -4.56 -2.38
C VAL A 789 -18.90 -3.54 -2.59
N THR A 790 -18.55 -2.32 -3.04
CA THR A 790 -19.54 -1.25 -3.14
C THR A 790 -20.41 -1.36 -4.40
N GLY A 791 -21.68 -0.97 -4.28
CA GLY A 791 -22.63 -0.90 -5.38
C GLY A 791 -22.25 0.07 -6.51
N ALA A 792 -21.29 0.98 -6.29
CA ALA A 792 -20.85 1.92 -7.32
C ALA A 792 -20.24 1.22 -8.56
N CYS A 793 -19.66 0.03 -8.40
CA CYS A 793 -19.33 -0.88 -9.51
C CYS A 793 -19.25 -2.33 -9.01
N LEU A 794 -20.34 -3.08 -9.20
CA LEU A 794 -20.52 -4.47 -8.73
C LEU A 794 -20.99 -5.36 -9.88
N VAL A 795 -20.27 -6.45 -10.15
CA VAL A 795 -20.61 -7.45 -11.18
C VAL A 795 -20.95 -8.79 -10.52
N MET A 796 -22.07 -9.41 -10.93
CA MET A 796 -22.49 -10.73 -10.44
C MET A 796 -23.37 -11.48 -11.44
N ARG A 797 -23.47 -12.80 -11.31
CA ARG A 797 -24.43 -13.59 -12.09
C ARG A 797 -25.86 -13.31 -11.64
N ARG A 798 -26.79 -13.20 -12.58
CA ARG A 798 -28.22 -13.00 -12.29
C ARG A 798 -28.76 -14.11 -11.40
N GLU A 799 -28.42 -15.37 -11.67
CA GLU A 799 -28.83 -16.51 -10.84
C GLU A 799 -28.50 -16.35 -9.35
N VAL A 800 -27.36 -15.72 -9.03
CA VAL A 800 -26.95 -15.47 -7.64
C VAL A 800 -27.74 -14.30 -7.05
N PHE A 801 -27.98 -13.24 -7.84
CA PHE A 801 -28.77 -12.08 -7.43
C PHE A 801 -30.22 -12.47 -7.12
N ASP A 802 -30.84 -13.24 -8.01
CA ASP A 802 -32.21 -13.73 -7.85
C ASP A 802 -32.32 -14.72 -6.68
N ALA A 803 -31.34 -15.64 -6.52
CA ALA A 803 -31.33 -16.61 -5.43
C ALA A 803 -31.23 -15.99 -4.03
N VAL A 804 -30.61 -14.81 -3.88
CA VAL A 804 -30.60 -14.05 -2.61
C VAL A 804 -31.76 -13.06 -2.46
N GLY A 805 -32.60 -12.89 -3.49
CA GLY A 805 -33.74 -11.97 -3.50
C GLY A 805 -33.41 -10.51 -3.86
N GLY A 806 -32.33 -10.27 -4.61
CA GLY A 806 -31.91 -8.93 -5.05
C GLY A 806 -31.46 -8.00 -3.91
N PHE A 807 -31.57 -6.69 -4.09
CA PHE A 807 -31.37 -5.71 -3.01
C PHE A 807 -32.61 -5.61 -2.09
N ASP A 808 -32.41 -5.47 -0.78
CA ASP A 808 -33.53 -5.29 0.18
C ASP A 808 -33.99 -3.83 0.19
N ALA A 809 -34.84 -3.48 -0.79
CA ALA A 809 -35.27 -2.09 -1.03
C ALA A 809 -36.17 -1.51 0.08
N ALA A 810 -36.65 -2.34 1.01
CA ALA A 810 -37.47 -1.90 2.14
C ALA A 810 -36.61 -1.47 3.34
N ARG A 811 -35.52 -2.20 3.62
CA ARG A 811 -34.61 -1.91 4.75
C ARG A 811 -33.42 -1.05 4.36
N PHE A 812 -32.90 -1.24 3.15
CA PHE A 812 -31.70 -0.59 2.64
C PHE A 812 -32.01 0.11 1.32
N PRO A 813 -32.81 1.20 1.33
CA PRO A 813 -33.20 1.91 0.10
C PRO A 813 -32.03 2.64 -0.57
N VAL A 814 -30.99 2.98 0.20
CA VAL A 814 -29.77 3.65 -0.28
C VAL A 814 -28.55 3.07 0.43
N ASP A 815 -28.37 3.40 1.71
CA ASP A 815 -27.20 3.01 2.51
C ASP A 815 -27.18 1.52 2.86
N PHE A 816 -25.97 0.94 2.90
CA PHE A 816 -25.67 -0.47 3.21
C PHE A 816 -26.34 -1.53 2.31
N SER A 817 -27.00 -1.13 1.23
CA SER A 817 -27.66 -2.02 0.27
C SER A 817 -26.71 -3.04 -0.38
N ASP A 818 -25.50 -2.58 -0.70
CA ASP A 818 -24.39 -3.36 -1.24
C ASP A 818 -23.76 -4.28 -0.19
N VAL A 819 -23.57 -3.82 1.04
CA VAL A 819 -23.07 -4.63 2.16
C VAL A 819 -24.06 -5.76 2.49
N ASP A 820 -25.35 -5.47 2.64
CA ASP A 820 -26.40 -6.48 2.90
C ASP A 820 -26.45 -7.54 1.80
N LEU A 821 -26.38 -7.12 0.53
CA LEU A 821 -26.33 -8.03 -0.61
C LEU A 821 -25.10 -8.95 -0.53
N CYS A 822 -23.90 -8.38 -0.31
CA CYS A 822 -22.67 -9.15 -0.19
C CYS A 822 -22.70 -10.15 0.99
N LEU A 823 -23.22 -9.75 2.16
CA LEU A 823 -23.34 -10.64 3.31
C LEU A 823 -24.35 -11.77 3.07
N ARG A 824 -25.47 -11.51 2.38
CA ARG A 824 -26.40 -12.57 1.95
C ARG A 824 -25.79 -13.51 0.92
N VAL A 825 -25.02 -13.00 -0.04
CA VAL A 825 -24.27 -13.83 -1.00
C VAL A 825 -23.29 -14.74 -0.26
N ARG A 826 -22.51 -14.20 0.70
CA ARG A 826 -21.59 -14.98 1.54
C ARG A 826 -22.30 -16.04 2.37
N ALA A 827 -23.50 -15.76 2.88
CA ALA A 827 -24.31 -16.76 3.60
C ALA A 827 -24.74 -17.96 2.73
N THR A 828 -24.63 -17.88 1.40
CA THR A 828 -24.81 -19.04 0.49
C THR A 828 -23.55 -19.87 0.26
N GLY A 829 -22.44 -19.57 0.96
CA GLY A 829 -21.14 -20.21 0.76
C GLY A 829 -20.34 -19.67 -0.43
N ARG A 830 -20.75 -18.53 -1.02
CA ARG A 830 -20.08 -17.91 -2.17
C ARG A 830 -19.11 -16.80 -1.75
N GLN A 831 -18.03 -16.65 -2.49
CA GLN A 831 -17.03 -15.59 -2.30
C GLN A 831 -17.53 -14.23 -2.81
N VAL A 832 -17.09 -13.16 -2.16
CA VAL A 832 -17.17 -11.79 -2.69
C VAL A 832 -15.74 -11.34 -2.95
N LEU A 833 -15.42 -11.07 -4.22
CA LEU A 833 -14.05 -10.76 -4.65
C LEU A 833 -13.89 -9.28 -4.95
N TRP A 834 -12.70 -8.77 -4.69
CA TRP A 834 -12.24 -7.48 -5.20
C TRP A 834 -11.07 -7.69 -6.16
N THR A 835 -11.09 -7.02 -7.31
CA THR A 835 -9.99 -7.05 -8.29
C THR A 835 -9.32 -5.68 -8.45
N PRO A 836 -7.97 -5.61 -8.39
CA PRO A 836 -7.22 -4.40 -8.71
C PRO A 836 -7.08 -4.15 -10.21
N HIS A 837 -7.56 -5.06 -11.06
CA HIS A 837 -7.31 -5.01 -12.51
C HIS A 837 -8.45 -4.33 -13.29
N ALA A 838 -9.68 -4.33 -12.75
CA ALA A 838 -10.73 -3.42 -13.19
C ALA A 838 -10.60 -2.09 -12.46
N LEU A 839 -10.31 -1.02 -13.21
CA LEU A 839 -9.98 0.30 -12.66
C LEU A 839 -10.96 1.36 -13.18
N LEU A 840 -11.63 2.07 -12.28
CA LEU A 840 -12.55 3.16 -12.60
C LEU A 840 -12.25 4.40 -11.75
N THR A 841 -12.54 5.59 -12.28
CA THR A 841 -12.71 6.80 -11.45
C THR A 841 -14.17 6.88 -11.00
N HIS A 842 -14.42 7.26 -9.75
CA HIS A 842 -15.77 7.51 -9.23
C HIS A 842 -15.82 8.92 -8.64
N HIS A 843 -16.65 9.79 -9.22
CA HIS A 843 -16.71 11.23 -8.94
C HIS A 843 -17.59 11.57 -7.72
N GLU A 844 -17.52 10.70 -6.70
CA GLU A 844 -18.38 10.62 -5.51
C GLU A 844 -18.97 11.95 -5.00
N SER A 845 -20.27 11.91 -4.69
CA SER A 845 -21.06 13.02 -4.12
C SER A 845 -21.26 14.23 -5.03
N ALA A 846 -20.75 14.21 -6.26
CA ALA A 846 -21.15 15.16 -7.31
C ALA A 846 -22.66 15.05 -7.64
N SER A 847 -23.21 13.82 -7.62
CA SER A 847 -24.63 13.53 -7.84
C SER A 847 -25.52 13.78 -6.60
N ARG A 848 -25.05 13.43 -5.38
CA ARG A 848 -25.86 13.37 -4.15
C ARG A 848 -25.80 14.61 -3.23
N GLY A 849 -24.81 15.48 -3.42
CA GLY A 849 -24.58 16.69 -2.63
C GLY A 849 -24.07 16.45 -1.20
N HIS A 850 -23.10 17.25 -0.78
CA HIS A 850 -22.32 17.08 0.46
C HIS A 850 -23.06 17.35 1.79
N PHE A 851 -24.30 17.83 1.75
CA PHE A 851 -25.06 18.14 2.97
C PHE A 851 -25.79 16.93 3.53
N MET A 852 -25.42 16.52 4.74
CA MET A 852 -26.21 15.67 5.62
C MET A 852 -27.36 16.49 6.21
N SER A 853 -28.59 16.18 5.80
CA SER A 853 -29.80 16.69 6.45
C SER A 853 -30.16 15.79 7.64
N VAL A 854 -30.98 16.29 8.57
CA VAL A 854 -31.52 15.49 9.69
C VAL A 854 -32.23 14.22 9.18
N ALA A 855 -32.93 14.32 8.04
CA ALA A 855 -33.58 13.17 7.41
C ALA A 855 -32.58 12.14 6.83
N LYS A 856 -31.47 12.58 6.20
CA LYS A 856 -30.40 11.68 5.74
C LYS A 856 -29.74 10.97 6.93
N GLN A 857 -29.47 11.72 8.01
CA GLN A 857 -28.88 11.15 9.23
C GLN A 857 -29.79 10.07 9.86
N ALA A 858 -31.07 10.38 10.05
CA ALA A 858 -32.03 9.42 10.61
C ALA A 858 -32.23 8.18 9.73
N ALA A 859 -32.20 8.34 8.40
CA ALA A 859 -32.27 7.21 7.46
C ALA A 859 -31.02 6.31 7.56
N TRP A 860 -29.83 6.90 7.64
CA TRP A 860 -28.57 6.18 7.83
C TRP A 860 -28.52 5.44 9.17
N GLU A 861 -29.00 6.07 10.26
CA GLU A 861 -29.10 5.44 11.59
C GLU A 861 -30.05 4.25 11.58
N ALA A 862 -31.23 4.39 10.96
CA ALA A 862 -32.19 3.29 10.81
C ALA A 862 -31.63 2.13 9.97
N ALA A 863 -30.91 2.43 8.89
CA ALA A 863 -30.24 1.43 8.06
C ALA A 863 -29.11 0.72 8.84
N ARG A 864 -28.31 1.45 9.62
CA ARG A 864 -27.27 0.87 10.48
C ARG A 864 -27.88 -0.08 11.53
N ASP A 865 -28.98 0.32 12.17
CA ASP A 865 -29.62 -0.51 13.19
C ASP A 865 -30.33 -1.73 12.57
N ALA A 866 -30.85 -1.63 11.34
CA ALA A 866 -31.33 -2.78 10.57
C ALA A 866 -30.19 -3.74 10.17
N MET A 867 -29.00 -3.24 9.82
CA MET A 867 -27.81 -4.07 9.59
C MET A 867 -27.38 -4.80 10.86
N ARG A 868 -27.36 -4.13 12.02
CA ARG A 868 -27.07 -4.75 13.32
C ARG A 868 -28.07 -5.84 13.66
N ALA A 869 -29.36 -5.59 13.46
CA ALA A 869 -30.43 -6.56 13.74
C ALA A 869 -30.39 -7.80 12.83
N ARG A 870 -29.94 -7.65 11.57
CA ARG A 870 -29.88 -8.76 10.60
C ARG A 870 -28.56 -9.54 10.64
N HIS A 871 -27.44 -8.84 10.74
CA HIS A 871 -26.09 -9.38 10.50
C HIS A 871 -25.15 -9.25 11.71
N GLY A 872 -25.63 -8.77 12.86
CA GLY A 872 -24.82 -8.41 14.04
C GLY A 872 -23.63 -9.33 14.36
N PRO A 873 -23.80 -10.67 14.48
CA PRO A 873 -22.70 -11.59 14.74
C PRO A 873 -21.60 -11.57 13.66
N VAL A 874 -21.99 -11.47 12.38
CA VAL A 874 -21.06 -11.43 11.24
C VAL A 874 -20.30 -10.10 11.19
N LEU A 875 -20.95 -8.99 11.58
CA LEU A 875 -20.30 -7.66 11.59
C LEU A 875 -19.13 -7.58 12.57
N ALA A 876 -19.13 -8.37 13.65
CA ALA A 876 -18.07 -8.37 14.66
C ALA A 876 -16.78 -9.10 14.22
N ALA A 877 -16.89 -10.05 13.29
CA ALA A 877 -15.81 -10.95 12.87
C ALA A 877 -15.70 -10.98 11.33
N ASP A 878 -14.90 -10.06 10.77
CA ASP A 878 -14.51 -10.10 9.36
C ASP A 878 -13.31 -11.06 9.18
N PRO A 879 -13.46 -12.20 8.49
CA PRO A 879 -12.36 -13.13 8.25
C PRO A 879 -11.22 -12.51 7.42
N PHE A 880 -11.47 -11.42 6.69
CA PHE A 880 -10.46 -10.78 5.84
C PHE A 880 -9.77 -9.58 6.54
N TYR A 881 -10.11 -9.30 7.81
CA TYR A 881 -9.54 -8.22 8.62
C TYR A 881 -9.18 -8.68 10.03
N ASN A 882 -7.93 -9.12 10.19
CA ASN A 882 -7.37 -9.77 11.37
C ASN A 882 -7.78 -9.09 12.70
N PRO A 883 -8.15 -9.85 13.75
CA PRO A 883 -8.62 -9.32 15.04
C PRO A 883 -7.59 -8.47 15.79
N ASN A 884 -6.29 -8.62 15.51
CA ASN A 884 -5.21 -7.79 16.06
C ASN A 884 -5.13 -6.40 15.40
N LEU A 885 -5.97 -6.12 14.39
CA LEU A 885 -6.05 -4.83 13.70
C LEU A 885 -7.26 -4.01 14.15
N ALA A 886 -7.03 -2.71 14.36
CA ALA A 886 -7.99 -1.75 14.88
C ALA A 886 -9.09 -1.40 13.88
N PHE A 887 -10.28 -1.12 14.41
CA PHE A 887 -11.35 -0.41 13.69
C PHE A 887 -11.14 1.11 13.89
N GLY A 888 -10.32 1.74 13.05
CA GLY A 888 -9.88 3.13 13.23
C GLY A 888 -9.92 3.98 11.96
N ASP A 889 -9.54 5.26 12.10
CA ASP A 889 -9.46 6.21 10.98
C ASP A 889 -8.19 6.07 10.13
N ALA A 890 -7.23 5.28 10.59
CA ALA A 890 -6.18 4.71 9.77
C ALA A 890 -6.34 3.18 9.80
N ASP A 891 -6.69 2.60 8.66
CA ASP A 891 -6.79 1.14 8.51
C ASP A 891 -5.44 0.48 8.84
N TYR A 892 -5.47 -0.76 9.30
CA TYR A 892 -4.27 -1.59 9.54
C TYR A 892 -3.32 -1.12 10.65
N GLN A 893 -3.80 -0.33 11.61
CA GLN A 893 -3.13 -0.10 12.90
C GLN A 893 -3.39 -1.24 13.90
N LEU A 894 -2.53 -1.36 14.92
CA LEU A 894 -2.70 -2.33 16.03
C LEU A 894 -3.98 -2.03 16.83
N ALA A 895 -4.78 -3.07 17.11
CA ALA A 895 -5.91 -2.98 18.03
C ALA A 895 -5.45 -3.02 19.49
N ASP A 896 -6.03 -2.15 20.33
CA ASP A 896 -5.76 -2.10 21.77
C ASP A 896 -7.08 -1.94 22.56
N PRO A 897 -7.60 -3.01 23.20
CA PRO A 897 -7.12 -4.39 23.13
C PRO A 897 -7.38 -5.05 21.77
N PRO A 898 -6.65 -6.12 21.40
CA PRO A 898 -6.97 -6.93 20.24
C PRO A 898 -8.28 -7.71 20.41
N ARG A 899 -8.92 -8.05 19.30
CA ARG A 899 -10.23 -8.75 19.25
C ARG A 899 -10.07 -10.29 19.23
N VAL A 900 -9.01 -10.80 19.84
CA VAL A 900 -8.77 -12.24 20.03
C VAL A 900 -9.18 -12.64 21.44
N ASP A 901 -9.61 -13.89 21.63
CA ASP A 901 -9.95 -14.39 22.95
C ASP A 901 -8.76 -14.32 23.93
N GLY A 902 -9.06 -14.12 25.21
CA GLY A 902 -8.08 -13.69 26.21
C GLY A 902 -6.89 -14.63 26.43
N THR A 903 -5.76 -14.05 26.85
CA THR A 903 -4.54 -14.73 27.32
C THR A 903 -4.81 -15.57 28.56
#